data_AF-A0A090I402-F1
#
_entry.id   AF-A0A090I402-F1
#
_cell.length_a   1.000
_cell.length_b   1.000
_cell.length_c   1.000
_cell.angle_alpha   90.00
_cell.angle_beta   90.00
_cell.angle_gamma   90.00
#
_symmetry.space_group_name_H-M   'P 1'
#
loop_
_entity.id
_entity.type
_entity.pdbx_description
1 polymer ?
#
loop_
_entity_poly.entity_id
_entity_poly.type
_entity_poly.pdbx_seq_one_letter_code
_entity_poly.pdbx_strand_id
1 'polypeptide(L)'
;MKFYIQRKDKICGDKGFKNYNYIVKYKNEKGRKRGRFILVIRRFLVFLMAMMLTVGSISSSVVALAMEVETGVVNEATQTQLSENISVSSEAVVTQELAEEVIFESKDEKEKNEKELEVESIAEEMPMNSIVATSTNSTSYKSQFDKNNSVDNAIATEDAKFMLSFDVNRPGANHDGITRAYDDGWWVWGSPIHDENWNLKSFSVDVKLHIAGQENPLLGEMSLTVNSDPNAMPWEKYKWQGNVRFDGIGIPADSVEVQYYTNDDDSLVKPHLLAYDLFLRKEADKVVLSVPKLENTVIAYIEGDTSYKDVMLVNNLKTEEIKNVIYLNGTAGNDNLDGASPETAVRSFEKAKEIAAANPKITEIIVIGTTAVEGEINLDGTQAKLVRGEGFNDYLLKVNANKTATLSNIVIDGNSEINPDTKASLIRLESGSTMNITEGTVLRNNKLKSVYDNITNGGAIYARSATINMTGGTIEENLANNGGGIYLNGSTMNFTGGIVQNNTAQLGRDLGGIKTSGGGITVDNRSTLNMSGESSIKGNHSDAVGGGISVGSREWGPTNILNMDGGIIESNTSGGPGGGIFIQAKYFTGGASKAYITSGQILNNQMLGGSNTDDAFGGGGIYVNGANQNYGVNGGNGELYIKNLIMTDNTSKWEGGGYAACPISKTTIYVTDGTAIYGNTSEKNKGNELYILASQAFGLHSGYPEYELSRRMLGGILYNWKYDDGTLLPDELYIGKLEKAYEELSLNTDLKGNDLTAELGKVIISGNSSMTRGGGIGSNGTVVFGTNDELVDISVTKTWEDNNNESEQRPSSVTVHLIVVWNDKEYVIDTDILSEENGWETTFNYLSKFQDGIQIKYIVKEVSVDGYQTAITGDVDTGFNVINSYKPTEPEPEPEPEPEPEPEPEPEPEPEPEPEPEPEPEPEPEPEPEPEPEPEPEPEPEPEPEPEPEPEPEPEPEPEPELEPTEPTEPTEPTEPTEPTEPTEPTKTDRIPIPKTGEERKSYLILLAVSMLCVGVGLITAKRKKQ
;
A
#
# COMPACT_ATOMS: atom_id res chain seq x y z
N MET A 1 -28.55 16.09 -25.16
CA MET A 1 -28.91 17.42 -24.59
C MET A 1 -27.86 17.79 -23.54
N LYS A 2 -27.48 19.06 -23.38
CA LYS A 2 -26.69 19.54 -22.22
C LYS A 2 -27.61 20.28 -21.25
N PHE A 3 -27.53 19.96 -19.96
CA PHE A 3 -28.24 20.66 -18.89
C PHE A 3 -27.31 21.69 -18.23
N TYR A 4 -27.86 22.85 -17.85
CA TYR A 4 -27.13 23.88 -17.12
C TYR A 4 -27.94 24.28 -15.89
N ILE A 5 -27.43 23.91 -14.71
CA ILE A 5 -27.95 24.37 -13.41
C ILE A 5 -27.17 25.63 -13.04
N GLN A 6 -27.86 26.75 -12.87
CA GLN A 6 -27.23 28.02 -12.48
C GLN A 6 -27.91 28.53 -11.21
N ARG A 7 -27.24 28.36 -10.07
CA ARG A 7 -27.60 29.00 -8.80
C ARG A 7 -27.54 30.52 -9.00
N LYS A 8 -28.53 31.24 -8.48
CA LYS A 8 -28.52 32.71 -8.50
C LYS A 8 -29.14 33.26 -7.23
N ASP A 9 -28.28 33.44 -6.24
CA ASP A 9 -28.67 33.98 -4.95
C ASP A 9 -28.97 35.49 -5.11
N LYS A 10 -30.01 35.96 -4.41
CA LYS A 10 -30.23 37.39 -4.22
C LYS A 10 -30.73 37.63 -2.80
N ILE A 11 -29.95 38.38 -2.03
CA ILE A 11 -30.19 38.67 -0.62
C ILE A 11 -31.37 39.62 -0.45
N CYS A 12 -32.28 39.34 0.49
CA CYS A 12 -33.07 40.37 1.18
C CYS A 12 -33.79 39.79 2.43
N GLY A 13 -33.68 40.49 3.56
CA GLY A 13 -34.73 40.59 4.60
C GLY A 13 -35.08 39.36 5.46
N ASP A 14 -34.62 39.37 6.71
CA ASP A 14 -35.20 38.83 7.95
C ASP A 14 -36.36 37.80 7.95
N LYS A 15 -36.20 36.82 8.86
CA LYS A 15 -37.18 35.83 9.37
C LYS A 15 -37.49 34.60 8.48
N GLY A 16 -36.62 33.59 8.62
CA GLY A 16 -37.02 32.19 8.73
C GLY A 16 -37.30 31.40 7.43
N PHE A 17 -36.74 30.20 7.37
CA PHE A 17 -36.93 29.18 6.31
C PHE A 17 -36.42 29.56 4.89
N LYS A 18 -35.23 29.06 4.55
CA LYS A 18 -34.71 29.07 3.16
C LYS A 18 -35.59 28.17 2.28
N ASN A 19 -36.26 28.73 1.27
CA ASN A 19 -36.92 27.96 0.19
C ASN A 19 -36.04 28.00 -1.07
N TYR A 20 -35.58 26.84 -1.54
CA TYR A 20 -34.76 26.74 -2.76
C TYR A 20 -35.63 26.75 -4.01
N ASN A 21 -35.41 27.73 -4.90
CA ASN A 21 -36.12 27.87 -6.18
C ASN A 21 -35.22 27.48 -7.35
N TYR A 22 -35.34 26.25 -7.84
CA TYR A 22 -34.60 25.78 -9.03
C TYR A 22 -35.33 26.21 -10.32
N ILE A 23 -34.59 26.78 -11.28
CA ILE A 23 -35.11 27.14 -12.61
C ILE A 23 -34.37 26.32 -13.67
N VAL A 24 -34.97 25.20 -14.08
CA VAL A 24 -34.46 24.40 -15.20
C VAL A 24 -34.68 25.17 -16.50
N LYS A 25 -33.63 25.28 -17.33
CA LYS A 25 -33.68 25.78 -18.70
C LYS A 25 -33.10 24.72 -19.63
N TYR A 26 -33.74 24.52 -20.78
CA TYR A 26 -33.22 23.72 -21.88
C TYR A 26 -33.29 24.52 -23.18
N LYS A 27 -32.51 24.11 -24.17
CA LYS A 27 -32.45 24.69 -25.52
C LYS A 27 -32.33 23.53 -26.51
N ASN A 28 -33.10 23.56 -27.60
CA ASN A 28 -32.92 22.63 -28.72
C ASN A 28 -32.26 23.35 -29.91
N GLU A 29 -31.75 22.57 -30.85
CA GLU A 29 -30.91 23.04 -31.97
C GLU A 29 -31.65 23.89 -33.01
N LYS A 30 -32.98 24.04 -32.89
CA LYS A 30 -33.80 24.93 -33.74
C LYS A 30 -34.46 26.09 -32.97
N GLY A 31 -33.99 26.35 -31.74
CA GLY A 31 -33.84 27.71 -31.21
C GLY A 31 -35.10 28.55 -30.94
N ARG A 32 -36.28 27.95 -30.63
CA ARG A 32 -37.49 28.73 -30.27
C ARG A 32 -38.30 28.14 -29.11
N LYS A 33 -38.96 29.06 -28.38
CA LYS A 33 -39.81 28.91 -27.16
C LYS A 33 -39.07 28.57 -25.86
N ARG A 34 -39.61 29.08 -24.74
CA ARG A 34 -39.18 28.87 -23.35
C ARG A 34 -40.36 28.28 -22.56
N GLY A 35 -40.15 27.20 -21.83
CA GLY A 35 -41.05 26.74 -20.76
C GLY A 35 -40.55 27.22 -19.39
N ARG A 36 -41.44 27.33 -18.40
CA ARG A 36 -41.08 27.65 -17.01
C ARG A 36 -41.96 26.83 -16.06
N PHE A 37 -41.39 25.81 -15.43
CA PHE A 37 -41.99 25.11 -14.31
C PHE A 37 -41.46 25.68 -12.99
N ILE A 38 -42.26 25.59 -11.94
CA ILE A 38 -41.88 25.87 -10.55
C ILE A 38 -42.29 24.65 -9.76
N LEU A 39 -41.32 23.96 -9.16
CA LEU A 39 -41.54 22.76 -8.36
C LEU A 39 -41.38 23.13 -6.88
N VAL A 40 -42.46 23.09 -6.11
CA VAL A 40 -42.45 23.35 -4.66
C VAL A 40 -42.75 22.05 -3.94
N ILE A 41 -41.73 21.45 -3.32
CA ILE A 41 -41.89 20.23 -2.54
C ILE A 41 -41.95 20.59 -1.05
N ARG A 42 -43.02 20.16 -0.37
CA ARG A 42 -43.08 20.05 1.09
C ARG A 42 -43.42 18.61 1.45
N ARG A 43 -42.76 18.07 2.48
CA ARG A 43 -43.03 16.73 3.02
C ARG A 43 -44.42 16.68 3.66
N PHE A 44 -45.21 15.64 3.37
CA PHE A 44 -45.90 14.84 4.40
C PHE A 44 -46.28 13.46 3.82
N LEU A 45 -46.67 12.51 4.68
CA LEU A 45 -46.82 11.09 4.36
C LEU A 45 -48.27 10.58 4.58
N VAL A 46 -48.73 9.69 3.69
CA VAL A 46 -49.86 8.73 3.83
C VAL A 46 -51.30 9.30 3.83
N PHE A 47 -52.23 8.47 3.32
CA PHE A 47 -53.65 8.71 2.99
C PHE A 47 -53.91 9.72 1.84
N LEU A 48 -54.90 9.53 0.96
CA LEU A 48 -56.02 8.57 0.93
C LEU A 48 -56.22 7.97 -0.49
N MET A 49 -56.95 6.86 -0.60
CA MET A 49 -57.25 6.16 -1.87
C MET A 49 -58.53 6.69 -2.56
N ALA A 50 -58.65 6.39 -3.87
CA ALA A 50 -59.91 6.29 -4.65
C ALA A 50 -60.65 7.57 -5.13
N MET A 51 -61.51 7.35 -6.15
CA MET A 51 -62.40 8.28 -6.88
C MET A 51 -61.73 9.38 -7.72
N MET A 52 -61.95 9.52 -9.04
CA MET A 52 -62.61 8.70 -10.09
C MET A 52 -61.77 8.88 -11.41
N LEU A 53 -61.65 7.96 -12.38
CA LEU A 53 -62.65 7.40 -13.32
C LEU A 53 -63.51 8.49 -14.01
N THR A 54 -63.71 8.58 -15.33
CA THR A 54 -63.39 7.77 -16.54
C THR A 54 -62.85 8.73 -17.65
N VAL A 55 -62.55 8.44 -18.92
CA VAL A 55 -62.77 7.33 -19.90
C VAL A 55 -61.50 7.28 -20.81
N GLY A 56 -61.08 6.17 -21.45
CA GLY A 56 -61.47 4.76 -21.36
C GLY A 56 -61.17 3.99 -22.65
N SER A 57 -60.82 2.69 -22.51
CA SER A 57 -60.76 1.59 -23.52
C SER A 57 -59.89 1.78 -24.80
N ILE A 58 -59.35 0.75 -25.48
CA ILE A 58 -59.74 -0.66 -25.69
C ILE A 58 -58.51 -1.60 -25.72
N SER A 59 -58.67 -2.86 -25.27
CA SER A 59 -57.81 -4.08 -25.45
C SER A 59 -56.37 -4.02 -24.89
N SER A 60 -55.92 -4.82 -23.90
CA SER A 60 -56.01 -6.29 -23.64
C SER A 60 -55.07 -7.14 -24.53
N SER A 61 -54.26 -8.10 -24.02
CA SER A 61 -54.04 -8.58 -22.63
C SER A 61 -52.65 -9.26 -22.50
N VAL A 62 -51.85 -8.98 -21.44
CA VAL A 62 -51.65 -9.76 -20.18
C VAL A 62 -50.83 -11.06 -20.39
N VAL A 63 -49.61 -11.31 -19.85
CA VAL A 63 -48.94 -11.13 -18.50
C VAL A 63 -49.10 -12.36 -17.58
N ALA A 64 -48.15 -12.80 -16.72
CA ALA A 64 -46.66 -12.81 -16.66
C ALA A 64 -46.19 -13.51 -15.33
N LEU A 65 -44.87 -13.77 -15.17
CA LEU A 65 -44.12 -13.96 -13.87
C LEU A 65 -44.57 -15.12 -12.93
N ALA A 66 -43.84 -15.59 -11.90
CA ALA A 66 -42.40 -15.63 -11.53
C ALA A 66 -42.17 -16.63 -10.35
N MET A 67 -40.90 -16.87 -9.97
CA MET A 67 -40.29 -17.03 -8.60
C MET A 67 -41.19 -17.39 -7.38
N GLU A 68 -40.75 -18.13 -6.33
CA GLU A 68 -39.40 -18.48 -5.84
C GLU A 68 -39.42 -19.65 -4.80
N VAL A 69 -38.33 -20.43 -4.75
CA VAL A 69 -37.55 -20.97 -3.59
C VAL A 69 -38.20 -21.30 -2.20
N GLU A 70 -37.92 -22.54 -1.73
CA GLU A 70 -37.58 -22.98 -0.33
C GLU A 70 -38.51 -23.74 0.68
N THR A 71 -37.82 -24.61 1.45
CA THR A 71 -38.11 -25.27 2.76
C THR A 71 -39.14 -26.41 2.87
N GLY A 72 -38.77 -27.46 3.64
CA GLY A 72 -39.68 -28.50 4.16
C GLY A 72 -39.03 -29.88 4.37
N VAL A 73 -38.96 -30.37 5.61
CA VAL A 73 -38.43 -31.72 6.00
C VAL A 73 -39.55 -32.59 6.58
N VAL A 74 -39.54 -33.92 6.34
CA VAL A 74 -39.90 -35.05 7.27
C VAL A 74 -40.23 -36.36 6.51
N ASN A 75 -40.01 -37.49 7.20
CA ASN A 75 -39.97 -38.91 6.76
C ASN A 75 -41.30 -39.61 6.35
N GLU A 76 -41.13 -40.74 5.62
CA GLU A 76 -41.85 -42.05 5.68
C GLU A 76 -43.41 -42.09 5.69
N ALA A 77 -44.15 -42.88 4.88
CA ALA A 77 -44.03 -44.34 4.74
C ALA A 77 -44.95 -44.98 3.64
N THR A 78 -44.46 -46.07 3.03
CA THR A 78 -45.19 -47.25 2.46
C THR A 78 -46.29 -47.16 1.37
N GLN A 79 -45.99 -47.77 0.21
CA GLN A 79 -46.82 -48.66 -0.66
C GLN A 79 -48.13 -48.11 -1.32
N THR A 80 -48.50 -48.38 -2.58
CA THR A 80 -47.98 -49.12 -3.78
C THR A 80 -48.87 -48.70 -5.01
N GLN A 81 -48.76 -49.12 -6.29
CA GLN A 81 -48.03 -50.18 -7.03
C GLN A 81 -47.95 -49.84 -8.55
N LEU A 82 -46.89 -50.25 -9.27
CA LEU A 82 -46.77 -50.36 -10.76
C LEU A 82 -46.90 -49.04 -11.58
N SER A 83 -46.23 -48.82 -12.74
CA SER A 83 -45.44 -49.70 -13.64
C SER A 83 -44.38 -48.93 -14.48
N GLU A 84 -43.44 -49.70 -15.08
CA GLU A 84 -42.61 -49.42 -16.30
C GLU A 84 -41.33 -48.51 -16.28
N ASN A 85 -40.20 -49.20 -16.53
CA ASN A 85 -39.17 -48.94 -17.57
C ASN A 85 -37.95 -47.96 -17.42
N ILE A 86 -36.75 -48.57 -17.50
CA ILE A 86 -35.51 -48.16 -18.23
C ILE A 86 -34.43 -47.27 -17.52
N SER A 87 -33.37 -47.95 -17.01
CA SER A 87 -31.91 -47.78 -17.33
C SER A 87 -31.16 -46.44 -17.03
N VAL A 88 -29.86 -46.32 -16.62
CA VAL A 88 -28.72 -47.17 -16.16
C VAL A 88 -27.80 -46.29 -15.27
N SER A 89 -26.92 -46.83 -14.41
CA SER A 89 -25.71 -46.11 -13.94
C SER A 89 -24.48 -47.00 -13.63
N SER A 90 -23.29 -46.40 -13.79
CA SER A 90 -22.07 -46.48 -12.94
C SER A 90 -21.41 -47.83 -12.52
N GLU A 91 -20.12 -47.98 -12.88
CA GLU A 91 -18.96 -48.31 -11.99
C GLU A 91 -18.83 -49.70 -11.31
N ALA A 92 -17.65 -50.18 -10.83
CA ALA A 92 -16.22 -50.00 -11.15
C ALA A 92 -15.34 -50.97 -10.29
N VAL A 93 -13.99 -50.93 -10.46
CA VAL A 93 -12.90 -51.46 -9.58
C VAL A 93 -12.83 -53.00 -9.33
N VAL A 94 -11.72 -53.69 -9.00
CA VAL A 94 -10.26 -53.41 -8.77
C VAL A 94 -9.40 -54.46 -9.57
N THR A 95 -8.17 -54.99 -9.30
CA THR A 95 -7.16 -55.04 -8.20
C THR A 95 -5.79 -55.57 -8.73
N GLN A 96 -4.64 -54.98 -8.31
CA GLN A 96 -3.31 -55.60 -7.94
C GLN A 96 -2.57 -56.61 -8.91
N GLU A 97 -1.23 -56.83 -8.92
CA GLU A 97 -0.08 -56.39 -8.09
C GLU A 97 1.32 -56.63 -8.77
N LEU A 98 2.37 -55.90 -8.31
CA LEU A 98 3.85 -56.20 -8.21
C LEU A 98 4.65 -56.77 -9.42
N ALA A 99 5.77 -56.16 -9.89
CA ALA A 99 7.19 -56.12 -9.39
C ALA A 99 8.04 -57.37 -9.79
N GLU A 100 9.38 -57.38 -9.97
CA GLU A 100 10.51 -56.57 -9.42
C GLU A 100 11.65 -56.24 -10.47
N GLU A 101 12.85 -55.86 -9.96
CA GLU A 101 14.02 -55.14 -10.53
C GLU A 101 14.85 -55.76 -11.69
N VAL A 102 15.78 -54.96 -12.26
CA VAL A 102 16.84 -55.33 -13.23
C VAL A 102 18.16 -54.60 -12.92
N ILE A 103 19.33 -55.22 -13.17
CA ILE A 103 20.68 -54.63 -12.96
C ILE A 103 21.64 -54.85 -14.15
N PHE A 104 22.20 -53.72 -14.64
CA PHE A 104 23.48 -53.48 -15.35
C PHE A 104 23.78 -53.91 -16.82
N GLU A 105 24.11 -52.89 -17.63
CA GLU A 105 25.22 -52.71 -18.61
C GLU A 105 25.62 -53.84 -19.60
N SER A 106 25.89 -53.59 -20.90
CA SER A 106 26.87 -52.61 -21.44
C SER A 106 26.77 -52.44 -22.98
N LYS A 107 27.74 -51.74 -23.62
CA LYS A 107 27.73 -51.33 -25.05
C LYS A 107 28.43 -52.30 -26.03
N ASP A 108 28.08 -52.19 -27.32
CA ASP A 108 28.72 -52.84 -28.48
C ASP A 108 29.83 -51.99 -29.14
N GLU A 109 30.81 -52.64 -29.81
CA GLU A 109 31.30 -52.26 -31.16
C GLU A 109 32.23 -53.31 -31.84
N LYS A 110 31.94 -53.59 -33.12
CA LYS A 110 32.84 -53.97 -34.26
C LYS A 110 33.91 -55.08 -34.13
N GLU A 111 33.85 -56.10 -35.00
CA GLU A 111 34.72 -56.22 -36.21
C GLU A 111 34.47 -57.47 -37.11
N LYS A 112 34.66 -57.28 -38.43
CA LYS A 112 35.21 -58.18 -39.50
C LYS A 112 34.73 -59.64 -39.77
N ASN A 113 34.33 -59.82 -41.05
CA ASN A 113 34.87 -60.76 -42.08
C ASN A 113 34.30 -62.18 -42.39
N GLU A 114 34.21 -62.38 -43.72
CA GLU A 114 34.43 -63.59 -44.57
C GLU A 114 33.43 -64.79 -44.66
N LYS A 115 32.75 -64.80 -45.83
CA LYS A 115 32.68 -65.86 -46.86
C LYS A 115 31.82 -67.15 -46.72
N GLU A 116 30.95 -67.29 -47.73
CA GLU A 116 30.82 -68.45 -48.66
C GLU A 116 30.93 -69.88 -48.11
N LEU A 117 29.81 -70.64 -48.09
CA LEU A 117 29.51 -71.62 -49.17
C LEU A 117 28.14 -72.33 -49.03
N GLU A 118 27.83 -73.10 -50.06
CA GLU A 118 26.52 -73.60 -50.52
C GLU A 118 25.64 -74.42 -49.55
N VAL A 119 24.34 -74.15 -49.70
CA VAL A 119 23.17 -74.98 -49.40
C VAL A 119 23.24 -76.36 -50.06
N GLU A 120 22.90 -77.46 -49.36
CA GLU A 120 22.16 -78.56 -49.99
C GLU A 120 21.38 -79.47 -49.00
N SER A 121 20.03 -79.54 -49.16
CA SER A 121 19.10 -80.56 -48.60
C SER A 121 19.00 -80.68 -47.05
N ILE A 122 17.91 -81.15 -46.42
CA ILE A 122 16.76 -81.98 -46.81
C ILE A 122 15.46 -81.35 -46.26
N ALA A 123 14.30 -81.63 -46.86
CA ALA A 123 12.99 -81.23 -46.34
C ALA A 123 12.23 -82.41 -45.71
N GLU A 124 11.66 -82.25 -44.51
CA GLU A 124 10.65 -83.16 -43.96
C GLU A 124 9.63 -82.43 -43.04
N GLU A 125 8.37 -82.61 -43.42
CA GLU A 125 7.04 -82.21 -42.93
C GLU A 125 6.77 -81.54 -41.54
N MET A 126 5.95 -80.47 -41.63
CA MET A 126 4.84 -80.08 -40.72
C MET A 126 5.14 -79.44 -39.33
N PRO A 127 4.18 -78.69 -38.71
CA PRO A 127 2.76 -78.48 -39.08
C PRO A 127 2.35 -77.02 -39.39
N MET A 128 1.15 -76.84 -39.97
CA MET A 128 0.52 -75.51 -40.04
C MET A 128 -0.09 -75.09 -38.69
N ASN A 129 0.56 -74.14 -38.02
CA ASN A 129 -0.09 -73.12 -37.19
C ASN A 129 0.89 -71.95 -36.98
N SER A 130 0.35 -70.76 -36.67
CA SER A 130 1.08 -69.49 -36.52
C SER A 130 2.04 -69.12 -37.65
N ILE A 131 1.53 -68.46 -38.69
CA ILE A 131 2.33 -67.51 -39.48
C ILE A 131 1.99 -66.11 -38.96
N VAL A 132 2.97 -65.43 -38.37
CA VAL A 132 2.84 -64.03 -37.95
C VAL A 132 3.03 -63.14 -39.18
N ALA A 133 1.99 -62.40 -39.55
CA ALA A 133 2.04 -61.48 -40.68
C ALA A 133 2.73 -60.16 -40.28
N THR A 134 4.07 -60.11 -40.34
CA THR A 134 4.84 -58.89 -40.16
C THR A 134 4.56 -57.91 -41.32
N SER A 135 3.86 -56.81 -41.05
CA SER A 135 3.45 -55.84 -42.06
C SER A 135 4.62 -54.97 -42.53
N THR A 136 5.10 -55.17 -43.76
CA THR A 136 6.27 -54.47 -44.33
C THR A 136 5.98 -53.11 -44.97
N ASN A 137 4.72 -52.65 -44.96
CA ASN A 137 4.22 -51.65 -45.93
C ASN A 137 4.06 -50.20 -45.42
N SER A 138 4.25 -49.88 -44.13
CA SER A 138 4.22 -48.46 -43.68
C SER A 138 5.53 -47.69 -43.95
N THR A 139 6.49 -48.33 -44.61
CA THR A 139 7.84 -47.82 -44.90
C THR A 139 7.88 -46.63 -45.87
N SER A 140 6.87 -46.45 -46.72
CA SER A 140 6.81 -45.36 -47.73
C SER A 140 6.60 -43.99 -47.08
N TYR A 141 5.44 -43.76 -46.48
CA TYR A 141 5.12 -42.48 -45.83
C TYR A 141 6.01 -42.22 -44.60
N LYS A 142 6.46 -43.26 -43.89
CA LYS A 142 7.53 -43.10 -42.89
C LYS A 142 8.79 -42.49 -43.51
N SER A 143 9.18 -42.89 -44.72
CA SER A 143 10.30 -42.24 -45.43
C SER A 143 10.02 -40.79 -45.86
N GLN A 144 8.77 -40.32 -45.94
CA GLN A 144 8.47 -38.90 -46.11
C GLN A 144 8.50 -38.16 -44.77
N PHE A 145 7.94 -38.74 -43.71
CA PHE A 145 8.04 -38.20 -42.36
C PHE A 145 9.51 -38.06 -41.94
N ASP A 146 10.33 -39.10 -42.06
CA ASP A 146 11.75 -39.09 -41.73
C ASP A 146 12.58 -38.08 -42.58
N LYS A 147 12.07 -37.64 -43.75
CA LYS A 147 12.66 -36.54 -44.55
C LYS A 147 12.18 -35.15 -44.13
N ASN A 148 10.96 -35.05 -43.61
CA ASN A 148 10.32 -33.80 -43.18
C ASN A 148 10.51 -33.53 -41.67
N ASN A 149 10.99 -34.51 -40.90
CA ASN A 149 11.36 -34.43 -39.49
C ASN A 149 12.72 -33.73 -39.32
N SER A 150 12.87 -32.53 -39.91
CA SER A 150 13.99 -31.64 -39.65
C SER A 150 13.85 -31.00 -38.26
N VAL A 151 14.96 -30.45 -37.74
CA VAL A 151 14.98 -29.76 -36.44
C VAL A 151 13.95 -28.63 -36.39
N ASP A 152 13.69 -27.96 -37.51
CA ASP A 152 12.74 -26.84 -37.63
C ASP A 152 11.27 -27.26 -37.42
N ASN A 153 10.95 -28.52 -37.74
CA ASN A 153 9.60 -29.08 -37.69
C ASN A 153 9.34 -29.92 -36.42
N ALA A 154 10.35 -30.03 -35.54
CA ALA A 154 10.25 -30.75 -34.28
C ALA A 154 9.25 -30.10 -33.31
N ILE A 155 8.59 -30.93 -32.52
CA ILE A 155 7.74 -30.51 -31.39
C ILE A 155 8.59 -30.60 -30.14
N ALA A 156 9.35 -29.53 -29.88
CA ALA A 156 10.09 -29.38 -28.64
C ALA A 156 9.11 -29.29 -27.46
N THR A 157 9.16 -30.27 -26.56
CA THR A 157 8.35 -30.32 -25.33
C THR A 157 8.67 -29.15 -24.39
N GLU A 158 9.86 -28.57 -24.51
CA GLU A 158 10.26 -27.36 -23.77
C GLU A 158 9.60 -26.08 -24.31
N ASP A 159 9.24 -26.04 -25.60
CA ASP A 159 8.50 -24.93 -26.24
C ASP A 159 6.97 -25.08 -26.14
N ALA A 160 6.47 -26.11 -25.44
CA ALA A 160 5.05 -26.38 -25.33
C ALA A 160 4.30 -25.21 -24.65
N LYS A 161 3.27 -24.71 -25.34
CA LYS A 161 2.36 -23.65 -24.87
C LYS A 161 0.93 -24.15 -24.67
N PHE A 162 0.57 -25.29 -25.26
CA PHE A 162 -0.75 -25.89 -25.17
C PHE A 162 -0.62 -27.41 -24.98
N MET A 163 -1.54 -28.01 -24.24
CA MET A 163 -1.75 -29.46 -24.21
C MET A 163 -2.76 -29.85 -25.28
N LEU A 164 -2.42 -30.85 -26.09
CA LEU A 164 -3.26 -31.43 -27.12
C LEU A 164 -3.87 -32.74 -26.63
N SER A 165 -5.19 -32.83 -26.76
CA SER A 165 -5.99 -34.03 -26.53
C SER A 165 -6.86 -34.33 -27.76
N PHE A 166 -6.95 -35.60 -28.17
CA PHE A 166 -7.87 -36.02 -29.23
C PHE A 166 -8.20 -37.52 -29.17
N ASP A 167 -9.38 -37.87 -29.66
CA ASP A 167 -9.83 -39.25 -29.81
C ASP A 167 -9.73 -39.65 -31.30
N VAL A 168 -9.03 -40.74 -31.62
CA VAL A 168 -9.05 -41.34 -32.96
C VAL A 168 -9.96 -42.56 -32.96
N ASN A 169 -10.92 -42.63 -33.87
CA ASN A 169 -11.72 -43.82 -34.08
C ASN A 169 -11.95 -44.12 -35.56
N ARG A 170 -12.41 -45.35 -35.84
CA ARG A 170 -12.78 -45.79 -37.19
C ARG A 170 -14.30 -45.92 -37.28
N PRO A 171 -14.99 -45.20 -38.20
CA PRO A 171 -16.41 -45.39 -38.43
C PRO A 171 -16.71 -46.82 -38.90
N GLY A 172 -17.94 -47.29 -38.67
CA GLY A 172 -18.33 -48.69 -38.86
C GLY A 172 -18.10 -49.19 -40.29
N ALA A 173 -17.27 -50.23 -40.44
CA ALA A 173 -16.88 -50.77 -41.74
C ALA A 173 -17.88 -51.84 -42.26
N ASN A 174 -18.08 -51.88 -43.57
CA ASN A 174 -18.91 -52.89 -44.23
C ASN A 174 -18.27 -54.29 -44.15
N HIS A 175 -19.12 -55.33 -44.00
CA HIS A 175 -18.78 -56.75 -44.00
C HIS A 175 -17.80 -57.15 -45.13
N ASP A 176 -18.11 -56.73 -46.35
CA ASP A 176 -17.30 -57.04 -47.53
C ASP A 176 -15.90 -56.39 -47.48
N GLY A 177 -15.80 -55.23 -46.83
CA GLY A 177 -14.59 -54.42 -46.84
C GLY A 177 -13.49 -54.95 -45.91
N ILE A 178 -13.88 -55.41 -44.72
CA ILE A 178 -12.96 -56.07 -43.77
C ILE A 178 -12.55 -57.45 -44.32
N THR A 179 -13.50 -58.18 -44.91
CA THR A 179 -13.24 -59.52 -45.48
C THR A 179 -12.27 -59.44 -46.67
N ARG A 180 -12.47 -58.49 -47.60
CA ARG A 180 -11.52 -58.25 -48.70
C ARG A 180 -10.13 -57.84 -48.23
N ALA A 181 -10.01 -57.04 -47.17
CA ALA A 181 -8.71 -56.69 -46.60
C ALA A 181 -7.96 -57.90 -46.02
N TYR A 182 -8.70 -58.95 -45.64
CA TYR A 182 -8.17 -60.25 -45.22
C TYR A 182 -7.76 -61.10 -46.43
N ASP A 183 -8.63 -61.21 -47.44
CA ASP A 183 -8.38 -61.98 -48.66
C ASP A 183 -7.19 -61.41 -49.46
N ASP A 184 -7.16 -60.10 -49.74
CA ASP A 184 -6.20 -59.43 -50.65
C ASP A 184 -4.73 -59.63 -50.24
N GLY A 185 -4.47 -59.90 -48.95
CA GLY A 185 -3.13 -60.25 -48.46
C GLY A 185 -2.59 -61.58 -49.02
N TRP A 186 -3.47 -62.41 -49.60
CA TRP A 186 -3.17 -63.77 -50.05
C TRP A 186 -3.76 -64.11 -51.45
N TRP A 187 -4.20 -63.12 -52.26
CA TRP A 187 -4.80 -63.36 -53.59
C TRP A 187 -3.83 -63.98 -54.62
N VAL A 188 -3.67 -65.30 -54.53
CA VAL A 188 -2.71 -66.10 -55.30
C VAL A 188 -3.51 -67.16 -56.09
N TRP A 189 -3.90 -66.79 -57.32
CA TRP A 189 -4.61 -67.60 -58.33
C TRP A 189 -6.14 -67.83 -58.16
N GLY A 190 -6.89 -66.78 -57.79
CA GLY A 190 -8.26 -66.63 -58.32
C GLY A 190 -9.34 -67.57 -57.76
N SER A 191 -9.23 -67.97 -56.50
CA SER A 191 -10.35 -68.50 -55.70
C SER A 191 -10.25 -67.98 -54.27
N PRO A 192 -11.37 -67.77 -53.56
CA PRO A 192 -11.33 -67.39 -52.15
C PRO A 192 -10.65 -68.49 -51.34
N ILE A 193 -9.81 -68.09 -50.38
CA ILE A 193 -9.03 -69.00 -49.52
C ILE A 193 -9.88 -69.51 -48.34
N HIS A 194 -11.07 -68.94 -48.17
CA HIS A 194 -11.97 -69.15 -47.06
C HIS A 194 -13.23 -69.88 -47.53
N ASP A 195 -13.62 -70.91 -46.79
CA ASP A 195 -14.80 -71.73 -47.09
C ASP A 195 -16.07 -71.14 -46.48
N GLU A 196 -17.21 -71.79 -46.71
CA GLU A 196 -18.53 -71.39 -46.19
C GLU A 196 -18.61 -71.35 -44.64
N ASN A 197 -17.60 -71.88 -43.93
CA ASN A 197 -17.54 -71.96 -42.48
C ASN A 197 -16.59 -70.91 -41.85
N TRP A 198 -15.73 -70.26 -42.64
CA TRP A 198 -14.77 -69.28 -42.14
C TRP A 198 -15.47 -68.07 -41.54
N ASN A 199 -15.05 -67.69 -40.34
CA ASN A 199 -15.49 -66.47 -39.68
C ASN A 199 -14.27 -65.75 -39.10
N LEU A 200 -14.15 -64.47 -39.46
CA LEU A 200 -13.26 -63.52 -38.79
C LEU A 200 -13.49 -63.56 -37.27
N LYS A 201 -12.41 -63.60 -36.49
CA LYS A 201 -12.47 -63.45 -35.03
C LYS A 201 -12.24 -62.00 -34.64
N SER A 202 -12.65 -61.63 -33.43
CA SER A 202 -12.26 -60.33 -32.86
C SER A 202 -10.74 -60.20 -32.76
N PHE A 203 -10.20 -59.03 -33.05
CA PHE A 203 -8.76 -58.71 -33.01
C PHE A 203 -8.53 -57.25 -32.63
N SER A 204 -7.31 -56.94 -32.21
CA SER A 204 -6.85 -55.59 -31.87
C SER A 204 -5.92 -55.01 -32.93
N VAL A 205 -5.86 -53.68 -32.98
CA VAL A 205 -5.04 -52.89 -33.91
C VAL A 205 -4.33 -51.81 -33.10
N ASP A 206 -3.01 -51.76 -33.20
CA ASP A 206 -2.21 -50.68 -32.63
C ASP A 206 -2.50 -49.36 -33.36
N VAL A 207 -2.49 -48.25 -32.64
CA VAL A 207 -2.43 -46.89 -33.19
C VAL A 207 -1.21 -46.19 -32.60
N LYS A 208 -0.29 -45.74 -33.46
CA LYS A 208 1.06 -45.29 -33.07
C LYS A 208 1.24 -43.83 -33.47
N LEU A 209 1.27 -42.93 -32.49
CA LEU A 209 1.47 -41.51 -32.72
C LEU A 209 2.96 -41.16 -32.62
N HIS A 210 3.59 -40.97 -33.79
CA HIS A 210 4.96 -40.49 -33.91
C HIS A 210 4.96 -38.97 -33.79
N ILE A 211 5.71 -38.43 -32.83
CA ILE A 211 5.84 -36.99 -32.58
C ILE A 211 7.19 -36.52 -33.13
N ALA A 212 7.21 -35.51 -33.99
CA ALA A 212 8.43 -34.98 -34.58
C ALA A 212 9.40 -34.52 -33.48
N GLY A 213 10.66 -34.98 -33.54
CA GLY A 213 11.66 -34.77 -32.48
C GLY A 213 11.67 -35.79 -31.33
N GLN A 214 10.74 -36.77 -31.26
CA GLN A 214 10.76 -37.85 -30.26
C GLN A 214 11.17 -39.19 -30.89
N GLU A 215 11.93 -40.02 -30.16
CA GLU A 215 12.42 -41.32 -30.67
C GLU A 215 11.35 -42.42 -30.69
N ASN A 216 10.40 -42.40 -29.74
CA ASN A 216 9.42 -43.46 -29.53
C ASN A 216 7.99 -42.92 -29.70
N PRO A 217 7.11 -43.58 -30.48
CA PRO A 217 5.73 -43.16 -30.63
C PRO A 217 4.88 -43.51 -29.40
N LEU A 218 3.87 -42.68 -29.12
CA LEU A 218 2.82 -43.03 -28.16
C LEU A 218 1.94 -44.13 -28.74
N LEU A 219 1.58 -45.12 -27.92
CA LEU A 219 0.80 -46.30 -28.33
C LEU A 219 -0.62 -46.25 -27.74
N GLY A 220 -1.60 -46.63 -28.55
CA GLY A 220 -2.96 -46.95 -28.11
C GLY A 220 -3.55 -48.11 -28.91
N GLU A 221 -4.70 -48.62 -28.48
CA GLU A 221 -5.29 -49.86 -29.02
C GLU A 221 -6.77 -49.66 -29.37
N MET A 222 -7.20 -50.11 -30.55
CA MET A 222 -8.61 -50.26 -30.91
C MET A 222 -8.91 -51.70 -31.30
N SER A 223 -10.13 -52.17 -31.05
CA SER A 223 -10.53 -53.56 -31.35
C SER A 223 -11.65 -53.64 -32.38
N LEU A 224 -11.63 -54.67 -33.23
CA LEU A 224 -12.82 -55.12 -33.94
C LEU A 224 -13.47 -56.24 -33.12
N THR A 225 -14.71 -56.02 -32.67
CA THR A 225 -15.52 -57.08 -32.07
C THR A 225 -16.41 -57.73 -33.13
N VAL A 226 -16.37 -59.06 -33.18
CA VAL A 226 -17.26 -59.87 -34.04
C VAL A 226 -18.41 -60.44 -33.19
N ASN A 227 -19.65 -60.16 -33.59
CA ASN A 227 -20.84 -60.78 -33.01
C ASN A 227 -21.02 -62.19 -33.59
N SER A 228 -21.18 -63.17 -32.70
CA SER A 228 -21.28 -64.60 -33.04
C SER A 228 -22.71 -65.10 -33.26
N ASP A 229 -23.75 -64.26 -33.10
CA ASP A 229 -25.13 -64.63 -33.47
C ASP A 229 -25.25 -64.77 -35.01
N PRO A 230 -25.59 -65.96 -35.54
CA PRO A 230 -25.76 -66.16 -36.98
C PRO A 230 -26.95 -65.40 -37.59
N ASN A 231 -27.81 -64.80 -36.76
CA ASN A 231 -28.96 -63.99 -37.20
C ASN A 231 -28.70 -62.47 -37.12
N ALA A 232 -27.54 -62.04 -36.60
CA ALA A 232 -27.17 -60.62 -36.53
C ALA A 232 -27.16 -60.00 -37.93
N MET A 233 -27.68 -58.79 -38.08
CA MET A 233 -27.69 -58.13 -39.38
C MET A 233 -26.25 -57.78 -39.83
N PRO A 234 -25.94 -57.62 -41.12
CA PRO A 234 -24.54 -57.49 -41.58
C PRO A 234 -23.75 -56.34 -40.93
N TRP A 235 -24.43 -55.22 -40.63
CA TRP A 235 -23.89 -54.06 -39.91
C TRP A 235 -23.81 -54.23 -38.38
N GLU A 236 -24.33 -55.34 -37.85
CA GLU A 236 -24.23 -55.73 -36.45
C GLU A 236 -23.20 -56.82 -36.21
N LYS A 237 -22.80 -57.56 -37.27
CA LYS A 237 -21.86 -58.67 -37.19
C LYS A 237 -20.43 -58.25 -36.88
N TYR A 238 -19.97 -57.10 -37.39
CA TYR A 238 -18.64 -56.55 -37.11
C TYR A 238 -18.77 -55.10 -36.60
N LYS A 239 -18.16 -54.80 -35.45
CA LYS A 239 -18.16 -53.43 -34.88
C LYS A 239 -16.78 -53.08 -34.34
N TRP A 240 -16.24 -51.93 -34.77
CA TRP A 240 -15.09 -51.31 -34.11
C TRP A 240 -15.50 -50.85 -32.71
N GLN A 241 -14.67 -51.11 -31.71
CA GLN A 241 -14.85 -50.73 -30.32
C GLN A 241 -13.56 -50.11 -29.78
N GLY A 242 -13.70 -48.97 -29.10
CA GLY A 242 -12.61 -48.12 -28.63
C GLY A 242 -12.49 -46.83 -29.44
N ASN A 243 -12.55 -45.69 -28.76
CA ASN A 243 -11.85 -44.49 -29.19
C ASN A 243 -10.41 -44.62 -28.67
N VAL A 244 -9.40 -44.46 -29.52
CA VAL A 244 -8.02 -44.32 -29.06
C VAL A 244 -7.81 -42.88 -28.64
N ARG A 245 -7.82 -42.62 -27.34
CA ARG A 245 -7.56 -41.30 -26.78
C ARG A 245 -6.05 -41.07 -26.65
N PHE A 246 -5.57 -40.01 -27.30
CA PHE A 246 -4.27 -39.40 -27.02
C PHE A 246 -4.52 -38.13 -26.19
N ASP A 247 -3.73 -37.91 -25.15
CA ASP A 247 -3.95 -36.86 -24.15
C ASP A 247 -2.63 -36.32 -23.60
N GLY A 248 -2.64 -35.09 -23.09
CA GLY A 248 -1.49 -34.47 -22.44
C GLY A 248 -0.27 -34.21 -23.34
N ILE A 249 -0.46 -34.07 -24.66
CA ILE A 249 0.66 -33.87 -25.60
C ILE A 249 1.02 -32.38 -25.66
N GLY A 250 2.17 -31.98 -25.13
CA GLY A 250 2.64 -30.60 -25.20
C GLY A 250 2.97 -30.16 -26.64
N ILE A 251 2.39 -29.05 -27.09
CA ILE A 251 2.56 -28.48 -28.44
C ILE A 251 2.77 -26.95 -28.41
N PRO A 252 3.47 -26.35 -29.40
CA PRO A 252 3.88 -24.93 -29.36
C PRO A 252 2.83 -23.92 -29.86
N ALA A 253 1.70 -24.36 -30.42
CA ALA A 253 0.63 -23.52 -30.98
C ALA A 253 -0.75 -24.14 -30.71
N ASP A 254 -1.82 -23.33 -30.68
CA ASP A 254 -3.22 -23.75 -30.49
C ASP A 254 -3.86 -24.27 -31.78
N SER A 255 -3.45 -23.74 -32.93
CA SER A 255 -3.92 -24.16 -34.24
C SER A 255 -3.43 -25.57 -34.60
N VAL A 256 -4.32 -26.57 -34.53
CA VAL A 256 -4.05 -27.96 -34.97
C VAL A 256 -4.83 -28.30 -36.24
N GLU A 257 -4.12 -28.50 -37.34
CA GLU A 257 -4.70 -28.91 -38.62
C GLU A 257 -4.66 -30.44 -38.76
N VAL A 258 -5.81 -31.07 -38.99
CA VAL A 258 -5.89 -32.50 -39.29
C VAL A 258 -5.75 -32.72 -40.81
N GLN A 259 -4.65 -33.33 -41.23
CA GLN A 259 -4.38 -33.68 -42.63
C GLN A 259 -4.52 -35.18 -42.87
N TYR A 260 -5.08 -35.56 -44.02
CA TYR A 260 -5.34 -36.97 -44.35
C TYR A 260 -4.39 -37.47 -45.45
N TYR A 261 -3.42 -38.31 -45.07
CA TYR A 261 -2.30 -38.70 -45.94
C TYR A 261 -2.56 -39.97 -46.76
N THR A 262 -1.86 -40.07 -47.89
CA THR A 262 -1.79 -41.20 -48.83
C THR A 262 -0.36 -41.77 -48.87
N ASN A 263 -0.19 -42.92 -49.51
CA ASN A 263 1.15 -43.48 -49.76
C ASN A 263 1.92 -42.62 -50.78
N ASP A 264 3.24 -42.85 -50.92
CA ASP A 264 4.15 -42.11 -51.82
C ASP A 264 3.76 -42.12 -53.32
N ASP A 265 2.86 -43.02 -53.73
CA ASP A 265 2.33 -43.17 -55.08
C ASP A 265 0.89 -42.62 -55.24
N ASP A 266 0.46 -41.75 -54.33
CA ASP A 266 -0.91 -41.22 -54.16
C ASP A 266 -1.98 -42.29 -53.87
N SER A 267 -1.62 -43.57 -53.69
CA SER A 267 -2.60 -44.61 -53.34
C SER A 267 -3.11 -44.47 -51.91
N LEU A 268 -4.35 -44.92 -51.68
CA LEU A 268 -4.99 -44.88 -50.37
C LEU A 268 -4.31 -45.88 -49.40
N VAL A 269 -4.29 -45.55 -48.12
CA VAL A 269 -3.66 -46.40 -47.10
C VAL A 269 -4.49 -47.67 -46.94
N LYS A 270 -3.92 -48.84 -47.25
CA LYS A 270 -4.67 -50.09 -47.14
C LYS A 270 -5.12 -50.34 -45.70
N PRO A 271 -6.36 -50.83 -45.46
CA PRO A 271 -6.87 -51.13 -44.13
C PRO A 271 -6.25 -52.43 -43.58
N HIS A 272 -4.93 -52.43 -43.38
CA HIS A 272 -4.17 -53.51 -42.78
C HIS A 272 -4.56 -53.73 -41.31
N LEU A 273 -4.46 -54.97 -40.85
CA LEU A 273 -5.26 -55.51 -39.74
C LEU A 273 -4.60 -55.40 -38.34
N LEU A 274 -3.44 -54.75 -38.21
CA LEU A 274 -2.61 -54.82 -36.98
C LEU A 274 -2.02 -53.50 -36.49
N ALA A 275 -1.79 -52.50 -37.35
CA ALA A 275 -1.29 -51.19 -36.91
C ALA A 275 -1.69 -50.05 -37.85
N TYR A 276 -1.90 -48.86 -37.27
CA TYR A 276 -1.97 -47.58 -37.96
C TYR A 276 -0.94 -46.60 -37.38
N ASP A 277 -0.16 -45.96 -38.24
CA ASP A 277 0.73 -44.86 -37.85
C ASP A 277 -0.01 -43.51 -37.97
N LEU A 278 0.25 -42.61 -37.03
CA LEU A 278 -0.19 -41.21 -36.99
C LEU A 278 1.05 -40.33 -36.81
N PHE A 279 1.06 -39.10 -37.35
CA PHE A 279 2.24 -38.25 -37.32
C PHE A 279 1.89 -36.83 -36.86
N LEU A 280 2.57 -36.32 -35.84
CA LEU A 280 2.40 -34.96 -35.31
C LEU A 280 3.68 -34.13 -35.57
N ARG A 281 3.55 -32.98 -36.23
CA ARG A 281 4.69 -32.08 -36.55
C ARG A 281 4.34 -30.60 -36.40
N LYS A 282 5.35 -29.74 -36.24
CA LYS A 282 5.22 -28.28 -36.32
C LYS A 282 5.27 -27.81 -37.78
N GLU A 283 4.47 -26.81 -38.14
CA GLU A 283 4.56 -26.09 -39.42
C GLU A 283 4.34 -24.59 -39.17
N ALA A 284 5.39 -23.78 -39.20
CA ALA A 284 5.33 -22.31 -39.06
C ALA A 284 4.52 -21.78 -37.84
N ASP A 285 3.23 -21.48 -38.05
CA ASP A 285 2.28 -20.90 -37.10
C ASP A 285 1.29 -21.92 -36.49
N LYS A 286 1.37 -23.19 -36.88
CA LYS A 286 0.43 -24.26 -36.52
C LYS A 286 1.13 -25.59 -36.23
N VAL A 287 0.35 -26.57 -35.80
CA VAL A 287 0.72 -27.98 -35.65
C VAL A 287 -0.13 -28.81 -36.59
N VAL A 288 0.45 -29.85 -37.20
CA VAL A 288 -0.26 -30.75 -38.11
C VAL A 288 -0.31 -32.15 -37.54
N LEU A 289 -1.53 -32.67 -37.40
CA LEU A 289 -1.83 -34.06 -37.12
C LEU A 289 -2.17 -34.77 -38.44
N SER A 290 -1.23 -35.56 -38.95
CA SER A 290 -1.41 -36.37 -40.16
C SER A 290 -1.92 -37.78 -39.83
N VAL A 291 -3.03 -38.14 -40.47
CA VAL A 291 -3.86 -39.32 -40.19
C VAL A 291 -4.08 -40.13 -41.49
N PRO A 292 -4.08 -41.47 -41.47
CA PRO A 292 -4.16 -42.27 -42.70
C PRO A 292 -5.55 -42.19 -43.35
N LYS A 293 -5.56 -41.94 -44.66
CA LYS A 293 -6.76 -41.92 -45.51
C LYS A 293 -6.97 -43.31 -46.13
N LEU A 294 -7.91 -44.09 -45.59
CA LEU A 294 -7.98 -45.52 -45.89
C LEU A 294 -8.55 -45.84 -47.29
N GLU A 295 -8.15 -46.97 -47.85
CA GLU A 295 -8.69 -47.53 -49.08
C GLU A 295 -10.09 -48.12 -48.88
N ASN A 296 -11.08 -47.63 -49.62
CA ASN A 296 -12.43 -48.21 -49.65
C ASN A 296 -12.46 -49.40 -50.61
N THR A 297 -12.58 -50.61 -50.06
CA THR A 297 -12.60 -51.89 -50.79
C THR A 297 -13.96 -52.25 -51.42
N VAL A 298 -14.95 -51.35 -51.38
CA VAL A 298 -16.29 -51.52 -51.98
C VAL A 298 -16.51 -50.52 -53.13
N ILE A 299 -16.54 -51.03 -54.37
CA ILE A 299 -16.92 -50.24 -55.55
C ILE A 299 -18.41 -49.86 -55.45
N ALA A 300 -18.71 -48.58 -55.69
CA ALA A 300 -20.06 -48.04 -55.58
C ALA A 300 -21.10 -48.78 -56.45
N TYR A 301 -22.19 -49.23 -55.81
CA TYR A 301 -23.37 -49.78 -56.50
C TYR A 301 -24.72 -49.38 -55.86
N ILE A 302 -24.73 -48.24 -55.15
CA ILE A 302 -25.93 -47.46 -54.83
C ILE A 302 -25.71 -46.04 -55.36
N GLU A 303 -26.79 -45.36 -55.76
CA GLU A 303 -26.75 -44.23 -56.68
C GLU A 303 -26.13 -42.95 -56.10
N GLY A 304 -25.11 -42.42 -56.78
CA GLY A 304 -24.78 -40.99 -56.82
C GLY A 304 -24.02 -40.38 -55.64
N ASP A 305 -23.97 -41.01 -54.48
CA ASP A 305 -23.24 -40.46 -53.32
C ASP A 305 -21.75 -40.83 -53.32
N THR A 306 -20.89 -39.83 -53.12
CA THR A 306 -19.43 -39.96 -53.00
C THR A 306 -18.91 -39.51 -51.62
N SER A 307 -19.81 -39.34 -50.65
CA SER A 307 -19.50 -38.92 -49.27
C SER A 307 -18.77 -40.00 -48.44
N TYR A 308 -19.04 -41.28 -48.71
CA TYR A 308 -18.46 -42.43 -47.98
C TYR A 308 -16.98 -42.66 -48.31
N LYS A 309 -16.13 -41.88 -47.65
CA LYS A 309 -14.71 -42.12 -47.46
C LYS A 309 -14.51 -42.70 -46.06
N ASP A 310 -14.03 -43.93 -45.96
CA ASP A 310 -13.67 -44.57 -44.69
C ASP A 310 -12.37 -43.94 -44.16
N VAL A 311 -12.45 -42.74 -43.61
CA VAL A 311 -11.31 -42.06 -42.99
C VAL A 311 -11.26 -42.38 -41.50
N MET A 312 -10.06 -42.55 -40.93
CA MET A 312 -9.88 -42.49 -39.47
C MET A 312 -10.33 -41.10 -38.98
N LEU A 313 -11.34 -41.04 -38.12
CA LEU A 313 -11.92 -39.80 -37.65
C LEU A 313 -11.20 -39.32 -36.41
N VAL A 314 -10.68 -38.09 -36.45
CA VAL A 314 -10.26 -37.35 -35.27
C VAL A 314 -11.50 -36.67 -34.68
N ASN A 315 -11.81 -37.01 -33.43
CA ASN A 315 -12.92 -36.48 -32.65
C ASN A 315 -12.36 -35.86 -31.36
N ASN A 316 -13.15 -35.04 -30.67
CA ASN A 316 -12.79 -34.45 -29.37
C ASN A 316 -11.43 -33.70 -29.36
N LEU A 317 -10.98 -33.23 -30.54
CA LEU A 317 -9.76 -32.45 -30.73
C LEU A 317 -9.84 -31.17 -29.89
N LYS A 318 -8.93 -31.03 -28.95
CA LYS A 318 -8.81 -29.90 -28.02
C LYS A 318 -7.36 -29.48 -27.87
N THR A 319 -7.18 -28.18 -27.68
CA THR A 319 -5.95 -27.55 -27.23
C THR A 319 -6.25 -26.69 -26.01
N GLU A 320 -5.55 -26.90 -24.92
CA GLU A 320 -5.73 -26.17 -23.65
C GLU A 320 -4.40 -25.53 -23.24
N GLU A 321 -4.42 -24.23 -22.92
CA GLU A 321 -3.19 -23.45 -22.68
C GLU A 321 -2.44 -23.93 -21.42
N ILE A 322 -1.13 -24.14 -21.56
CA ILE A 322 -0.23 -24.47 -20.45
C ILE A 322 0.04 -23.20 -19.65
N LYS A 323 -0.82 -22.95 -18.67
CA LYS A 323 -0.63 -21.88 -17.70
C LYS A 323 0.49 -22.28 -16.75
N ASN A 324 1.65 -21.64 -16.88
CA ASN A 324 2.79 -21.84 -15.97
C ASN A 324 2.54 -21.11 -14.64
N VAL A 325 1.55 -21.58 -13.88
CA VAL A 325 1.05 -21.00 -12.64
C VAL A 325 0.70 -22.11 -11.65
N ILE A 326 0.66 -21.80 -10.36
CA ILE A 326 0.25 -22.75 -9.31
C ILE A 326 -0.93 -22.20 -8.53
N TYR A 327 -2.01 -22.95 -8.46
CA TYR A 327 -3.21 -22.60 -7.70
C TYR A 327 -3.04 -22.97 -6.22
N LEU A 328 -3.20 -21.98 -5.35
CA LEU A 328 -3.08 -22.09 -3.89
C LEU A 328 -4.45 -21.85 -3.24
N ASN A 329 -4.90 -22.82 -2.44
CA ASN A 329 -6.18 -22.79 -1.76
C ASN A 329 -6.05 -23.31 -0.31
N GLY A 330 -5.70 -22.42 0.62
CA GLY A 330 -5.50 -22.79 2.03
C GLY A 330 -6.75 -23.24 2.80
N THR A 331 -7.94 -23.23 2.19
CA THR A 331 -9.17 -23.73 2.82
C THR A 331 -9.65 -25.08 2.28
N ALA A 332 -9.44 -25.37 0.99
CA ALA A 332 -9.95 -26.58 0.33
C ALA A 332 -8.89 -27.40 -0.44
N GLY A 333 -7.70 -26.85 -0.70
CA GLY A 333 -6.64 -27.49 -1.48
C GLY A 333 -6.01 -28.71 -0.80
N ASN A 334 -5.06 -29.36 -1.48
CA ASN A 334 -4.39 -30.58 -1.00
C ASN A 334 -2.93 -30.67 -1.50
N ASP A 335 -1.98 -30.73 -0.56
CA ASP A 335 -0.53 -30.73 -0.86
C ASP A 335 0.00 -32.03 -1.51
N ASN A 336 -0.87 -33.01 -1.73
CA ASN A 336 -0.60 -34.23 -2.50
C ASN A 336 -0.95 -34.07 -4.00
N LEU A 337 -1.37 -32.89 -4.44
CA LEU A 337 -1.72 -32.56 -5.81
C LEU A 337 -0.69 -31.62 -6.45
N ASP A 338 -0.75 -31.44 -7.77
CA ASP A 338 0.23 -30.69 -8.56
C ASP A 338 0.03 -29.16 -8.56
N GLY A 339 -1.13 -28.66 -8.13
CA GLY A 339 -1.46 -27.24 -8.18
C GLY A 339 -1.68 -26.67 -9.59
N ALA A 340 -1.72 -27.51 -10.64
CA ALA A 340 -1.80 -27.06 -12.04
C ALA A 340 -3.18 -26.50 -12.44
N SER A 341 -4.25 -26.81 -11.71
CA SER A 341 -5.60 -26.27 -11.92
C SER A 341 -6.27 -25.84 -10.60
N PRO A 342 -7.37 -25.06 -10.64
CA PRO A 342 -8.15 -24.73 -9.44
C PRO A 342 -8.66 -25.95 -8.67
N GLU A 343 -8.92 -27.06 -9.37
CA GLU A 343 -9.35 -28.34 -8.82
C GLU A 343 -8.20 -29.15 -8.20
N THR A 344 -6.98 -28.98 -8.71
CA THR A 344 -5.76 -29.63 -8.18
C THR A 344 -4.95 -28.73 -7.23
N ALA A 345 -5.52 -27.59 -6.82
CA ALA A 345 -4.86 -26.58 -6.00
C ALA A 345 -4.23 -27.15 -4.72
N VAL A 346 -3.00 -26.72 -4.43
CA VAL A 346 -2.29 -27.06 -3.18
C VAL A 346 -2.84 -26.26 -2.00
N ARG A 347 -2.56 -26.68 -0.76
CA ARG A 347 -3.09 -26.08 0.46
C ARG A 347 -2.09 -25.12 1.13
N SER A 348 -0.83 -25.49 1.20
CA SER A 348 0.20 -24.75 1.93
C SER A 348 0.99 -23.80 1.01
N PHE A 349 1.40 -22.66 1.57
CA PHE A 349 2.27 -21.72 0.87
C PHE A 349 3.62 -22.38 0.55
N GLU A 350 4.09 -23.18 1.50
CA GLU A 350 5.31 -23.97 1.44
C GLU A 350 5.30 -24.93 0.24
N LYS A 351 4.18 -25.65 0.01
CA LYS A 351 4.05 -26.54 -1.15
C LYS A 351 3.93 -25.77 -2.47
N ALA A 352 3.23 -24.64 -2.49
CA ALA A 352 3.18 -23.78 -3.67
C ALA A 352 4.57 -23.24 -4.05
N LYS A 353 5.37 -22.82 -3.05
CA LYS A 353 6.77 -22.41 -3.22
C LYS A 353 7.64 -23.56 -3.72
N GLU A 354 7.54 -24.75 -3.12
CA GLU A 354 8.31 -25.94 -3.50
C GLU A 354 8.18 -26.22 -5.01
N ILE A 355 6.95 -26.22 -5.53
CA ILE A 355 6.67 -26.49 -6.94
C ILE A 355 7.13 -25.31 -7.83
N ALA A 356 6.93 -24.07 -7.39
CA ALA A 356 7.37 -22.88 -8.12
C ALA A 356 8.91 -22.73 -8.19
N ALA A 357 9.64 -23.25 -7.21
CA ALA A 357 11.10 -23.32 -7.22
C ALA A 357 11.62 -24.50 -8.08
N ALA A 358 10.90 -25.62 -8.10
CA ALA A 358 11.25 -26.79 -8.92
C ALA A 358 11.07 -26.59 -10.43
N ASN A 359 10.19 -25.67 -10.86
CA ASN A 359 9.98 -25.32 -12.27
C ASN A 359 10.07 -23.79 -12.48
N PRO A 360 11.23 -23.27 -12.94
CA PRO A 360 11.44 -21.84 -13.18
C PRO A 360 10.47 -21.19 -14.18
N LYS A 361 9.70 -21.94 -14.97
CA LYS A 361 8.68 -21.34 -15.85
C LYS A 361 7.49 -20.76 -15.08
N ILE A 362 7.30 -21.14 -13.82
CA ILE A 362 6.20 -20.66 -12.98
C ILE A 362 6.48 -19.24 -12.51
N THR A 363 5.62 -18.30 -12.93
CA THR A 363 5.74 -16.87 -12.61
C THR A 363 4.65 -16.37 -11.66
N GLU A 364 3.57 -17.13 -11.46
CA GLU A 364 2.46 -16.74 -10.57
C GLU A 364 1.97 -17.90 -9.70
N ILE A 365 1.82 -17.65 -8.39
CA ILE A 365 1.07 -18.50 -7.46
C ILE A 365 -0.30 -17.82 -7.27
N ILE A 366 -1.33 -18.40 -7.87
CA ILE A 366 -2.68 -17.86 -7.93
C ILE A 366 -3.46 -18.30 -6.69
N VAL A 367 -3.70 -17.36 -5.77
CA VAL A 367 -4.45 -17.61 -4.55
C VAL A 367 -5.96 -17.55 -4.83
N ILE A 368 -6.63 -18.70 -4.67
CA ILE A 368 -8.08 -18.88 -4.83
C ILE A 368 -8.79 -19.27 -3.51
N GLY A 369 -8.05 -19.36 -2.41
CA GLY A 369 -8.60 -19.60 -1.08
C GLY A 369 -7.68 -19.09 0.03
N THR A 370 -8.26 -18.41 1.02
CA THR A 370 -7.57 -17.72 2.12
C THR A 370 -6.55 -18.61 2.81
N THR A 371 -5.27 -18.30 2.67
CA THR A 371 -4.18 -19.16 3.15
C THR A 371 -3.66 -18.69 4.50
N ALA A 372 -3.66 -19.61 5.48
CA ALA A 372 -3.10 -19.35 6.80
C ALA A 372 -1.58 -19.49 6.75
N VAL A 373 -0.86 -18.53 7.33
CA VAL A 373 0.61 -18.49 7.33
C VAL A 373 1.20 -18.22 8.71
N GLU A 374 2.40 -18.77 8.94
CA GLU A 374 3.20 -18.67 10.16
C GLU A 374 4.66 -18.98 9.83
N GLY A 375 5.63 -18.32 10.47
CA GLY A 375 7.06 -18.45 10.14
C GLY A 375 7.48 -17.58 8.95
N GLU A 376 8.52 -18.01 8.24
CA GLU A 376 9.14 -17.25 7.13
C GLU A 376 8.40 -17.48 5.81
N ILE A 377 7.84 -16.40 5.24
CA ILE A 377 6.99 -16.40 4.05
C ILE A 377 7.67 -15.58 2.95
N ASN A 378 8.52 -16.24 2.17
CA ASN A 378 9.29 -15.63 1.10
C ASN A 378 9.35 -16.52 -0.15
N LEU A 379 9.67 -15.95 -1.31
CA LEU A 379 9.75 -16.67 -2.59
C LEU A 379 11.19 -16.87 -3.08
N ASP A 380 12.17 -16.88 -2.16
CA ASP A 380 13.56 -17.23 -2.45
C ASP A 380 13.67 -18.56 -3.23
N GLY A 381 14.40 -18.54 -4.34
CA GLY A 381 14.59 -19.70 -5.23
C GLY A 381 13.55 -19.86 -6.34
N THR A 382 12.59 -18.94 -6.48
CA THR A 382 11.69 -18.87 -7.65
C THR A 382 11.55 -17.43 -8.17
N GLN A 383 11.08 -17.28 -9.41
CA GLN A 383 10.68 -15.98 -9.96
C GLN A 383 9.16 -15.72 -9.82
N ALA A 384 8.45 -16.57 -9.06
CA ALA A 384 7.02 -16.41 -8.85
C ALA A 384 6.66 -15.22 -7.96
N LYS A 385 5.47 -14.66 -8.18
CA LYS A 385 4.76 -13.74 -7.25
C LYS A 385 3.45 -14.37 -6.77
N LEU A 386 2.95 -13.96 -5.61
CA LEU A 386 1.58 -14.29 -5.18
C LEU A 386 0.57 -13.35 -5.86
N VAL A 387 -0.51 -13.90 -6.37
CA VAL A 387 -1.49 -13.17 -7.21
C VAL A 387 -2.92 -13.56 -6.80
N ARG A 388 -3.82 -12.57 -6.68
CA ARG A 388 -5.26 -12.83 -6.49
C ARG A 388 -5.85 -13.53 -7.72
N GLY A 389 -6.42 -14.72 -7.52
CA GLY A 389 -7.15 -15.45 -8.56
C GLY A 389 -8.47 -14.80 -8.96
N GLU A 390 -8.89 -15.00 -10.21
CA GLU A 390 -10.11 -14.41 -10.78
C GLU A 390 -11.35 -14.74 -9.93
N GLY A 391 -12.04 -13.70 -9.48
CA GLY A 391 -13.24 -13.81 -8.64
C GLY A 391 -12.98 -14.14 -7.17
N PHE A 392 -11.72 -14.34 -6.74
CA PHE A 392 -11.40 -14.57 -5.33
C PHE A 392 -11.44 -13.26 -4.52
N ASN A 393 -12.46 -13.12 -3.67
CA ASN A 393 -12.84 -11.85 -3.04
C ASN A 393 -12.43 -11.68 -1.56
N ASP A 394 -11.85 -12.72 -0.94
CA ASP A 394 -11.43 -12.74 0.47
C ASP A 394 -9.91 -12.44 0.62
N TYR A 395 -9.36 -12.46 1.83
CA TYR A 395 -7.94 -12.21 2.06
C TYR A 395 -7.05 -13.25 1.37
N LEU A 396 -5.89 -12.85 0.82
CA LEU A 396 -4.96 -13.83 0.24
C LEU A 396 -4.26 -14.61 1.35
N LEU A 397 -3.65 -13.88 2.30
CA LEU A 397 -2.94 -14.42 3.45
C LEU A 397 -3.61 -14.03 4.78
N LYS A 398 -3.48 -14.90 5.78
CA LYS A 398 -3.97 -14.67 7.13
C LYS A 398 -2.98 -15.18 8.18
N VAL A 399 -2.55 -14.31 9.08
CA VAL A 399 -1.87 -14.71 10.31
C VAL A 399 -2.91 -14.98 11.40
N ASN A 400 -2.91 -16.20 11.94
CA ASN A 400 -3.87 -16.62 12.96
C ASN A 400 -3.53 -16.03 14.35
N ALA A 401 -4.51 -16.06 15.25
CA ALA A 401 -4.39 -15.45 16.57
C ALA A 401 -3.18 -16.01 17.36
N ASN A 402 -2.39 -15.11 17.95
CA ASN A 402 -1.13 -15.41 18.66
C ASN A 402 -0.05 -16.12 17.81
N LYS A 403 -0.07 -16.00 16.48
CA LYS A 403 0.98 -16.50 15.58
C LYS A 403 1.82 -15.37 15.00
N THR A 404 3.04 -15.69 14.58
CA THR A 404 3.97 -14.76 13.94
C THR A 404 4.26 -15.21 12.51
N ALA A 405 4.27 -14.27 11.57
CA ALA A 405 4.82 -14.49 10.22
C ALA A 405 5.82 -13.38 9.89
N THR A 406 6.78 -13.69 9.03
CA THR A 406 7.74 -12.74 8.46
C THR A 406 7.60 -12.76 6.96
N LEU A 407 7.56 -11.58 6.33
CA LEU A 407 7.64 -11.41 4.89
C LEU A 407 9.02 -10.86 4.52
N SER A 408 9.66 -11.53 3.58
CA SER A 408 10.90 -11.12 2.88
C SER A 408 10.76 -11.54 1.41
N ASN A 409 11.47 -10.90 0.48
CA ASN A 409 11.63 -11.34 -0.92
C ASN A 409 10.35 -11.94 -1.55
N ILE A 410 9.26 -11.17 -1.55
CA ILE A 410 7.93 -11.64 -1.97
C ILE A 410 7.07 -10.49 -2.49
N VAL A 411 6.58 -10.62 -3.73
CA VAL A 411 5.53 -9.76 -4.29
C VAL A 411 4.18 -10.42 -4.05
N ILE A 412 3.24 -9.68 -3.47
CA ILE A 412 1.84 -10.08 -3.27
C ILE A 412 0.95 -9.05 -3.98
N ASP A 413 0.31 -9.47 -5.06
CA ASP A 413 -0.43 -8.62 -5.99
C ASP A 413 -1.95 -8.88 -5.90
N GLY A 414 -2.71 -7.81 -5.67
CA GLY A 414 -4.17 -7.86 -5.59
C GLY A 414 -4.89 -8.05 -6.92
N ASN A 415 -4.17 -7.99 -8.05
CA ASN A 415 -4.65 -8.26 -9.41
C ASN A 415 -6.01 -7.62 -9.72
N SER A 416 -6.11 -6.33 -9.40
CA SER A 416 -7.39 -5.60 -9.38
C SER A 416 -7.99 -5.39 -10.77
N GLU A 417 -7.18 -5.49 -11.81
CA GLU A 417 -7.54 -5.33 -13.21
C GLU A 417 -8.52 -6.42 -13.67
N ILE A 418 -8.34 -7.66 -13.19
CA ILE A 418 -9.31 -8.76 -13.39
C ILE A 418 -10.23 -8.95 -12.18
N ASN A 419 -9.91 -8.38 -11.02
CA ASN A 419 -10.71 -8.45 -9.79
C ASN A 419 -11.33 -7.09 -9.34
N PRO A 420 -12.08 -6.38 -10.20
CA PRO A 420 -12.61 -5.04 -9.91
C PRO A 420 -13.74 -5.02 -8.88
N ASP A 421 -14.10 -6.17 -8.30
CA ASP A 421 -15.14 -6.34 -7.27
C ASP A 421 -14.60 -6.67 -5.87
N THR A 422 -13.27 -6.77 -5.70
CA THR A 422 -12.56 -7.18 -4.47
C THR A 422 -12.98 -6.42 -3.22
N LYS A 423 -13.13 -7.11 -2.08
CA LYS A 423 -13.68 -6.56 -0.82
C LYS A 423 -12.78 -6.72 0.41
N ALA A 424 -11.75 -7.57 0.33
CA ALA A 424 -10.85 -7.88 1.43
C ALA A 424 -9.39 -7.53 1.08
N SER A 425 -8.65 -7.11 2.10
CA SER A 425 -7.22 -6.76 2.04
C SER A 425 -6.37 -7.92 1.50
N LEU A 426 -5.11 -7.68 1.11
CA LEU A 426 -4.18 -8.77 0.81
C LEU A 426 -3.96 -9.66 2.04
N ILE A 427 -3.77 -9.04 3.20
CA ILE A 427 -3.35 -9.70 4.44
C ILE A 427 -4.29 -9.38 5.60
N ARG A 428 -4.66 -10.42 6.34
CA ARG A 428 -5.45 -10.36 7.57
C ARG A 428 -4.61 -10.72 8.80
N LEU A 429 -4.53 -9.83 9.79
CA LEU A 429 -3.90 -10.13 11.09
C LEU A 429 -4.97 -10.22 12.18
N GLU A 430 -4.99 -11.33 12.93
CA GLU A 430 -5.92 -11.58 14.04
C GLU A 430 -5.30 -11.27 15.42
N SER A 431 -6.14 -11.30 16.46
CA SER A 431 -5.74 -10.89 17.82
C SER A 431 -4.49 -11.61 18.34
N GLY A 432 -3.52 -10.85 18.84
CA GLY A 432 -2.24 -11.32 19.35
C GLY A 432 -1.23 -11.75 18.28
N SER A 433 -1.58 -11.71 16.98
CA SER A 433 -0.62 -12.04 15.93
C SER A 433 0.43 -10.96 15.71
N THR A 434 1.57 -11.35 15.14
CA THR A 434 2.63 -10.43 14.70
C THR A 434 2.94 -10.66 13.22
N MET A 435 3.13 -9.58 12.48
CA MET A 435 3.66 -9.61 11.12
C MET A 435 4.97 -8.81 11.07
N ASN A 436 6.06 -9.45 10.70
CA ASN A 436 7.32 -8.78 10.35
C ASN A 436 7.32 -8.53 8.83
N ILE A 437 7.74 -7.35 8.40
CA ILE A 437 7.84 -6.94 7.00
C ILE A 437 9.25 -6.42 6.80
N THR A 438 10.04 -7.17 6.02
CA THR A 438 11.45 -6.90 5.77
C THR A 438 11.70 -6.75 4.27
N GLU A 439 12.97 -6.63 3.89
CA GLU A 439 13.36 -6.23 2.54
C GLU A 439 12.91 -7.21 1.44
N GLY A 440 12.74 -6.69 0.23
CA GLY A 440 12.20 -7.43 -0.92
C GLY A 440 10.70 -7.75 -0.83
N THR A 441 10.00 -7.37 0.23
CA THR A 441 8.54 -7.50 0.32
C THR A 441 7.84 -6.40 -0.46
N VAL A 442 6.87 -6.74 -1.31
CA VAL A 442 6.01 -5.78 -2.01
C VAL A 442 4.54 -6.18 -1.89
N LEU A 443 3.72 -5.37 -1.23
CA LEU A 443 2.27 -5.59 -1.09
C LEU A 443 1.51 -4.57 -1.96
N ARG A 444 1.04 -4.99 -3.13
CA ARG A 444 0.56 -4.05 -4.16
C ARG A 444 -0.81 -4.33 -4.77
N ASN A 445 -1.34 -3.30 -5.42
CA ASN A 445 -2.42 -3.43 -6.41
C ASN A 445 -3.71 -4.10 -5.89
N ASN A 446 -4.08 -3.90 -4.62
CA ASN A 446 -5.33 -4.40 -4.06
C ASN A 446 -6.33 -3.24 -3.87
N LYS A 447 -7.21 -3.05 -4.86
CA LYS A 447 -8.10 -1.89 -5.00
C LYS A 447 -9.53 -2.26 -4.56
N LEU A 448 -9.86 -2.03 -3.29
CA LEU A 448 -11.10 -2.51 -2.67
C LEU A 448 -12.33 -1.72 -3.11
N LYS A 449 -13.34 -2.42 -3.63
CA LYS A 449 -14.60 -1.84 -4.07
C LYS A 449 -15.49 -1.43 -2.90
N SER A 450 -15.44 -0.14 -2.59
CA SER A 450 -16.45 0.58 -1.80
C SER A 450 -17.86 0.29 -2.32
N VAL A 451 -18.76 -0.18 -1.46
CA VAL A 451 -20.21 -0.26 -1.73
C VAL A 451 -20.99 0.37 -0.58
N TYR A 452 -22.23 0.80 -0.85
CA TYR A 452 -23.05 1.48 0.15
C TYR A 452 -23.25 0.60 1.39
N ASP A 453 -22.94 1.17 2.56
CA ASP A 453 -22.96 0.53 3.88
C ASP A 453 -21.88 -0.55 4.13
N ASN A 454 -20.83 -0.60 3.30
CA ASN A 454 -19.64 -1.43 3.53
C ASN A 454 -18.35 -0.60 3.36
N ILE A 455 -17.86 -0.04 4.46
CA ILE A 455 -16.60 0.71 4.54
C ILE A 455 -15.42 -0.27 4.55
N THR A 456 -14.59 -0.26 3.52
CA THR A 456 -13.39 -1.11 3.41
C THR A 456 -12.21 -0.51 4.18
N ASN A 457 -11.37 -1.36 4.79
CA ASN A 457 -10.32 -0.90 5.71
C ASN A 457 -9.03 -1.69 5.44
N GLY A 458 -7.93 -1.01 5.11
CA GLY A 458 -6.66 -1.63 4.73
C GLY A 458 -6.72 -2.22 3.32
N GLY A 459 -6.13 -1.59 2.32
CA GLY A 459 -6.01 -2.18 0.98
C GLY A 459 -5.02 -3.35 0.97
N ALA A 460 -3.81 -3.16 1.51
CA ALA A 460 -2.86 -4.24 1.73
C ALA A 460 -3.13 -4.99 3.05
N ILE A 461 -3.13 -4.30 4.19
CA ILE A 461 -3.16 -4.97 5.51
C ILE A 461 -4.32 -4.45 6.38
N TYR A 462 -5.14 -5.38 6.88
CA TYR A 462 -6.09 -5.12 7.96
C TYR A 462 -5.69 -5.86 9.25
N ALA A 463 -5.11 -5.10 10.19
CA ALA A 463 -4.68 -5.59 11.49
C ALA A 463 -5.74 -5.40 12.58
N ARG A 464 -6.01 -6.45 13.39
CA ARG A 464 -6.91 -6.38 14.55
C ARG A 464 -6.24 -6.93 15.80
N SER A 465 -5.99 -6.06 16.78
CA SER A 465 -5.32 -6.38 18.04
C SER A 465 -4.01 -7.14 17.84
N ALA A 466 -3.25 -6.74 16.81
CA ALA A 466 -2.03 -7.39 16.34
C ALA A 466 -0.83 -6.42 16.37
N THR A 467 0.36 -6.94 16.08
CA THR A 467 1.59 -6.16 15.91
C THR A 467 2.06 -6.22 14.45
N ILE A 468 2.51 -5.09 13.90
CA ILE A 468 3.29 -5.03 12.67
C ILE A 468 4.67 -4.48 13.01
N ASN A 469 5.73 -5.16 12.58
CA ASN A 469 7.09 -4.65 12.60
C ASN A 469 7.54 -4.48 11.14
N MET A 470 7.76 -3.25 10.69
CA MET A 470 8.21 -2.96 9.32
C MET A 470 9.59 -2.30 9.37
N THR A 471 10.58 -3.00 8.81
CA THR A 471 12.00 -2.60 8.76
C THR A 471 12.49 -2.38 7.33
N GLY A 472 11.73 -2.83 6.32
CA GLY A 472 12.06 -2.73 4.90
C GLY A 472 10.84 -3.05 4.03
N GLY A 473 11.04 -3.14 2.72
CA GLY A 473 9.97 -3.46 1.76
C GLY A 473 8.94 -2.34 1.55
N THR A 474 7.96 -2.60 0.67
CA THR A 474 7.07 -1.58 0.09
C THR A 474 5.58 -1.99 0.14
N ILE A 475 4.70 -1.03 0.42
CA ILE A 475 3.23 -1.19 0.38
C ILE A 475 2.65 -0.11 -0.54
N GLU A 476 2.13 -0.50 -1.71
CA GLU A 476 1.85 0.46 -2.80
C GLU A 476 0.62 0.21 -3.69
N GLU A 477 0.09 1.28 -4.29
CA GLU A 477 -1.02 1.24 -5.26
C GLU A 477 -2.33 0.59 -4.76
N ASN A 478 -2.46 0.39 -3.44
CA ASN A 478 -3.64 -0.19 -2.83
C ASN A 478 -4.72 0.87 -2.61
N LEU A 479 -6.00 0.46 -2.61
CA LEU A 479 -7.14 1.36 -2.38
C LEU A 479 -8.11 0.77 -1.36
N ALA A 480 -8.55 1.59 -0.41
CA ALA A 480 -9.59 1.26 0.57
C ALA A 480 -10.42 2.52 0.91
N ASN A 481 -11.32 2.44 1.88
CA ASN A 481 -11.96 3.64 2.46
C ASN A 481 -11.21 4.18 3.67
N ASN A 482 -10.61 3.34 4.51
CA ASN A 482 -9.71 3.80 5.56
C ASN A 482 -8.39 3.04 5.49
N GLY A 483 -7.25 3.73 5.48
CA GLY A 483 -5.95 3.08 5.35
C GLY A 483 -5.81 2.48 3.95
N GLY A 484 -5.55 3.31 2.95
CA GLY A 484 -5.40 2.84 1.57
C GLY A 484 -4.38 1.69 1.47
N GLY A 485 -3.24 1.83 2.16
CA GLY A 485 -2.32 0.73 2.44
C GLY A 485 -2.73 -0.08 3.68
N ILE A 486 -2.70 0.54 4.86
CA ILE A 486 -2.75 -0.15 6.17
C ILE A 486 -3.85 0.41 7.07
N TYR A 487 -4.65 -0.48 7.67
CA TYR A 487 -5.58 -0.12 8.76
C TYR A 487 -5.28 -0.89 10.05
N LEU A 488 -4.97 -0.13 11.11
CA LEU A 488 -4.73 -0.64 12.45
C LEU A 488 -6.02 -0.51 13.29
N ASN A 489 -6.48 -1.62 13.87
CA ASN A 489 -7.64 -1.67 14.76
C ASN A 489 -7.21 -2.20 16.13
N GLY A 490 -7.01 -1.31 17.11
CA GLY A 490 -6.42 -1.64 18.41
C GLY A 490 -5.06 -2.35 18.32
N SER A 491 -4.26 -2.01 17.31
CA SER A 491 -3.03 -2.71 16.92
C SER A 491 -1.81 -1.79 17.03
N THR A 492 -0.62 -2.36 17.19
CA THR A 492 0.64 -1.60 17.20
C THR A 492 1.36 -1.78 15.87
N MET A 493 1.90 -0.69 15.31
CA MET A 493 2.85 -0.75 14.20
C MET A 493 4.16 -0.07 14.61
N ASN A 494 5.26 -0.82 14.54
CA ASN A 494 6.61 -0.32 14.66
C ASN A 494 7.17 -0.19 13.25
N PHE A 495 7.43 1.04 12.82
CA PHE A 495 7.88 1.38 11.48
C PHE A 495 9.26 2.04 11.58
N THR A 496 10.28 1.33 11.14
CA THR A 496 11.70 1.68 11.34
C THR A 496 12.47 1.81 10.01
N GLY A 497 11.92 1.25 8.94
CA GLY A 497 12.40 1.31 7.57
C GLY A 497 11.36 0.75 6.60
N GLY A 498 11.53 0.96 5.31
CA GLY A 498 10.56 0.59 4.27
C GLY A 498 9.56 1.71 3.94
N ILE A 499 8.72 1.47 2.93
CA ILE A 499 7.95 2.51 2.23
C ILE A 499 6.45 2.19 2.17
N VAL A 500 5.60 3.15 2.50
CA VAL A 500 4.15 3.12 2.21
C VAL A 500 3.85 4.22 1.20
N GLN A 501 3.61 3.88 -0.07
CA GLN A 501 3.53 4.86 -1.16
C GLN A 501 2.35 4.70 -2.12
N ASN A 502 1.89 5.81 -2.71
CA ASN A 502 0.89 5.81 -3.80
C ASN A 502 -0.45 5.10 -3.48
N ASN A 503 -0.77 4.88 -2.19
CA ASN A 503 -2.02 4.25 -1.77
C ASN A 503 -3.16 5.28 -1.67
N THR A 504 -4.41 4.84 -1.83
CA THR A 504 -5.59 5.73 -1.90
C THR A 504 -6.69 5.38 -0.90
N ALA A 505 -7.14 6.36 -0.12
CA ALA A 505 -8.31 6.27 0.75
C ALA A 505 -9.51 7.02 0.12
N GLN A 506 -10.36 6.29 -0.61
CA GLN A 506 -11.51 6.83 -1.36
C GLN A 506 -12.77 6.99 -0.48
N LEU A 507 -13.63 7.97 -0.76
CA LEU A 507 -14.90 8.22 -0.04
C LEU A 507 -15.79 6.96 0.06
N GLY A 508 -15.81 6.35 1.25
CA GLY A 508 -16.83 5.38 1.62
C GLY A 508 -18.13 6.06 2.05
N ARG A 509 -19.26 5.33 2.01
CA ARG A 509 -20.53 5.79 2.60
C ARG A 509 -21.22 4.67 3.36
N ASP A 510 -21.57 4.95 4.62
CA ASP A 510 -22.42 4.11 5.45
C ASP A 510 -23.66 4.86 5.96
N LEU A 511 -24.50 4.17 6.72
CA LEU A 511 -25.69 4.74 7.39
C LEU A 511 -25.37 5.92 8.31
N GLY A 512 -24.12 6.07 8.76
CA GLY A 512 -23.63 7.17 9.59
C GLY A 512 -23.02 8.34 8.82
N GLY A 513 -22.78 8.25 7.52
CA GLY A 513 -22.28 9.35 6.70
C GLY A 513 -21.32 8.96 5.58
N ILE A 514 -20.58 9.95 5.08
CA ILE A 514 -19.44 9.74 4.17
C ILE A 514 -18.18 9.68 5.04
N LYS A 515 -17.32 8.68 4.82
CA LYS A 515 -16.15 8.39 5.66
C LYS A 515 -14.97 7.93 4.80
N THR A 516 -13.82 8.55 5.00
CA THR A 516 -12.52 8.08 4.52
C THR A 516 -11.43 8.73 5.38
N SER A 517 -10.31 8.02 5.56
CA SER A 517 -9.17 8.51 6.34
C SER A 517 -7.88 7.76 5.99
N GLY A 518 -6.73 8.42 6.07
CA GLY A 518 -5.41 7.78 5.98
C GLY A 518 -5.13 7.14 4.62
N GLY A 519 -4.65 7.93 3.65
CA GLY A 519 -4.30 7.41 2.32
C GLY A 519 -3.24 6.31 2.38
N GLY A 520 -2.17 6.52 3.13
CA GLY A 520 -1.22 5.48 3.51
C GLY A 520 -1.75 4.63 4.67
N ILE A 521 -1.80 5.21 5.87
CA ILE A 521 -2.04 4.50 7.14
C ILE A 521 -3.19 5.12 7.94
N THR A 522 -4.08 4.29 8.49
CA THR A 522 -5.04 4.68 9.54
C THR A 522 -4.75 3.98 10.86
N VAL A 523 -4.66 4.77 11.93
CA VAL A 523 -4.35 4.35 13.30
C VAL A 523 -5.61 4.50 14.17
N ASP A 524 -6.40 3.44 14.34
CA ASP A 524 -7.74 3.54 14.96
C ASP A 524 -8.03 2.55 16.11
N ASN A 525 -9.03 2.88 16.93
CA ASN A 525 -9.55 2.07 18.04
C ASN A 525 -8.48 1.57 19.06
N ARG A 526 -7.67 2.47 19.61
CA ARG A 526 -6.49 2.21 20.50
C ARG A 526 -5.25 1.70 19.76
N SER A 527 -5.10 2.03 18.49
CA SER A 527 -3.86 1.71 17.78
C SER A 527 -2.75 2.68 18.13
N THR A 528 -1.51 2.20 18.01
CA THR A 528 -0.29 3.00 18.15
C THR A 528 0.57 2.81 16.90
N LEU A 529 1.03 3.91 16.31
CA LEU A 529 2.04 3.90 15.26
C LEU A 529 3.31 4.54 15.84
N ASN A 530 4.41 3.79 15.80
CA ASN A 530 5.74 4.27 16.15
C ASN A 530 6.55 4.38 14.85
N MET A 531 6.92 5.60 14.44
CA MET A 531 7.79 5.88 13.30
C MET A 531 9.17 6.31 13.79
N SER A 532 10.20 5.81 13.12
CA SER A 532 11.62 6.09 13.40
C SER A 532 12.49 5.65 12.22
N GLY A 533 13.80 5.92 12.28
CA GLY A 533 14.76 5.50 11.25
C GLY A 533 14.38 5.95 9.84
N GLU A 534 14.53 5.06 8.86
CA GLU A 534 14.31 5.33 7.43
C GLU A 534 12.88 5.01 6.96
N SER A 535 11.90 5.08 7.87
CA SER A 535 10.49 4.81 7.53
C SER A 535 9.89 5.92 6.66
N SER A 536 9.31 5.57 5.50
CA SER A 536 8.83 6.52 4.49
C SER A 536 7.33 6.37 4.19
N ILE A 537 6.60 7.49 4.15
CA ILE A 537 5.19 7.58 3.74
C ILE A 537 5.08 8.64 2.65
N LYS A 538 4.95 8.24 1.38
CA LYS A 538 5.04 9.19 0.25
C LYS A 538 3.99 9.06 -0.85
N GLY A 539 3.52 10.20 -1.37
CA GLY A 539 2.62 10.25 -2.52
C GLY A 539 1.23 9.62 -2.32
N ASN A 540 0.83 9.30 -1.09
CA ASN A 540 -0.48 8.70 -0.81
C ASN A 540 -1.60 9.75 -0.88
N HIS A 541 -2.83 9.31 -1.17
CA HIS A 541 -4.00 10.19 -1.33
C HIS A 541 -5.16 9.81 -0.40
N SER A 542 -5.84 10.80 0.18
CA SER A 542 -7.15 10.63 0.81
C SER A 542 -8.17 11.62 0.26
N ASP A 543 -9.36 11.17 -0.15
CA ASP A 543 -10.43 12.08 -0.57
C ASP A 543 -10.94 12.98 0.60
N ALA A 544 -10.58 12.67 1.85
CA ALA A 544 -10.86 13.51 3.03
C ALA A 544 -9.61 13.74 3.89
N VAL A 545 -9.42 13.02 5.00
CA VAL A 545 -8.46 13.41 6.05
C VAL A 545 -7.24 12.51 6.12
N GLY A 546 -6.06 13.10 6.33
CA GLY A 546 -4.79 12.37 6.45
C GLY A 546 -4.38 11.71 5.14
N GLY A 547 -3.74 12.46 4.23
CA GLY A 547 -3.22 11.89 2.98
C GLY A 547 -2.16 10.80 3.26
N GLY A 548 -1.18 11.09 4.11
CA GLY A 548 -0.24 10.09 4.62
C GLY A 548 -0.83 9.26 5.76
N ILE A 549 -1.05 9.90 6.92
CA ILE A 549 -1.50 9.27 8.17
C ILE A 549 -2.80 9.89 8.67
N SER A 550 -3.75 9.07 9.10
CA SER A 550 -4.85 9.52 9.98
C SER A 550 -4.83 8.82 11.34
N VAL A 551 -4.57 9.60 12.39
CA VAL A 551 -4.55 9.15 13.79
C VAL A 551 -5.98 9.20 14.35
N GLY A 552 -6.81 8.27 13.89
CA GLY A 552 -8.21 8.04 14.29
C GLY A 552 -9.22 8.27 13.16
N SER A 553 -9.96 7.23 12.76
CA SER A 553 -10.89 7.29 11.62
C SER A 553 -12.21 8.01 11.91
N ARG A 554 -12.55 8.21 13.20
CA ARG A 554 -13.87 8.63 13.68
C ARG A 554 -13.76 9.68 14.77
N GLU A 555 -14.68 10.63 14.75
CA GLU A 555 -14.92 11.60 15.84
C GLU A 555 -15.19 10.93 17.20
N TRP A 556 -15.68 9.69 17.20
CA TRP A 556 -16.00 8.88 18.37
C TRP A 556 -15.06 7.67 18.45
N GLY A 557 -14.23 7.63 19.49
CA GLY A 557 -13.26 6.57 19.68
C GLY A 557 -12.42 6.75 20.95
N PRO A 558 -11.69 5.70 21.38
CA PRO A 558 -10.64 5.82 22.37
C PRO A 558 -9.38 6.44 21.75
N THR A 559 -8.48 6.97 22.59
CA THR A 559 -7.19 7.55 22.16
C THR A 559 -6.40 6.61 21.28
N ASN A 560 -5.92 7.13 20.16
CA ASN A 560 -4.89 6.54 19.30
C ASN A 560 -3.61 7.37 19.41
N ILE A 561 -2.45 6.76 19.17
CA ILE A 561 -1.14 7.40 19.37
C ILE A 561 -0.31 7.32 18.09
N LEU A 562 0.31 8.45 17.72
CA LEU A 562 1.47 8.51 16.84
C LEU A 562 2.68 8.93 17.68
N ASN A 563 3.77 8.17 17.60
CA ASN A 563 5.10 8.57 18.04
C ASN A 563 5.98 8.65 16.78
N MET A 564 6.71 9.74 16.59
CA MET A 564 7.58 9.95 15.42
C MET A 564 8.94 10.48 15.88
N ASP A 565 9.95 9.64 15.76
CA ASP A 565 11.34 9.90 16.14
C ASP A 565 12.27 9.50 14.99
N GLY A 566 12.05 10.12 13.84
CA GLY A 566 12.64 9.79 12.54
C GLY A 566 11.57 9.54 11.47
N GLY A 567 12.02 9.12 10.29
CA GLY A 567 11.19 8.89 9.12
C GLY A 567 10.77 10.16 8.36
N ILE A 568 10.20 9.96 7.17
CA ILE A 568 9.80 11.00 6.23
C ILE A 568 8.33 10.79 5.82
N ILE A 569 7.54 11.85 5.88
CA ILE A 569 6.15 11.91 5.41
C ILE A 569 6.07 12.98 4.32
N GLU A 570 6.11 12.59 3.04
CA GLU A 570 6.31 13.53 1.94
C GLU A 570 5.28 13.45 0.81
N SER A 571 4.98 14.60 0.18
CA SER A 571 4.19 14.68 -1.05
C SER A 571 2.81 14.00 -1.00
N ASN A 572 2.28 13.71 0.19
CA ASN A 572 0.96 13.11 0.37
C ASN A 572 -0.12 14.17 0.22
N THR A 573 -1.32 13.77 -0.21
CA THR A 573 -2.38 14.73 -0.59
C THR A 573 -3.74 14.37 0.01
N SER A 574 -4.51 15.39 0.39
CA SER A 574 -5.82 15.21 1.05
C SER A 574 -6.92 16.15 0.53
N GLY A 575 -8.14 15.64 0.35
CA GLY A 575 -9.31 16.43 -0.06
C GLY A 575 -9.95 17.25 1.07
N GLY A 576 -9.55 16.99 2.31
CA GLY A 576 -9.89 17.71 3.54
C GLY A 576 -8.67 17.73 4.49
N PRO A 577 -8.82 18.11 5.77
CA PRO A 577 -7.69 18.49 6.60
C PRO A 577 -6.59 17.42 6.80
N GLY A 578 -5.33 17.86 6.82
CA GLY A 578 -4.15 17.03 7.03
C GLY A 578 -3.65 16.34 5.76
N GLY A 579 -2.84 17.01 4.94
CA GLY A 579 -2.19 16.42 3.77
C GLY A 579 -1.20 15.32 4.15
N GLY A 580 -0.26 15.63 5.04
CA GLY A 580 0.63 14.63 5.64
C GLY A 580 -0.07 13.84 6.76
N ILE A 581 -0.40 14.52 7.86
CA ILE A 581 -0.93 13.92 9.09
C ILE A 581 -2.25 14.57 9.50
N PHE A 582 -3.24 13.76 9.90
CA PHE A 582 -4.44 14.20 10.60
C PHE A 582 -4.52 13.59 12.01
N ILE A 583 -4.79 14.40 13.04
CA ILE A 583 -4.90 13.98 14.45
C ILE A 583 -6.33 14.21 14.95
N GLN A 584 -7.02 13.14 15.35
CA GLN A 584 -8.45 13.16 15.65
C GLN A 584 -8.78 13.67 17.08
N ALA A 585 -9.88 14.41 17.19
CA ALA A 585 -10.44 14.89 18.44
C ALA A 585 -11.45 13.92 19.05
N LYS A 586 -11.68 14.01 20.35
CA LYS A 586 -12.72 13.26 21.06
C LYS A 586 -14.06 13.95 20.94
N TYR A 587 -15.07 13.21 20.50
CA TYR A 587 -16.47 13.57 20.62
C TYR A 587 -17.17 12.51 21.49
N PHE A 588 -17.92 12.96 22.51
CA PHE A 588 -18.69 12.12 23.44
C PHE A 588 -17.86 11.20 24.37
N THR A 589 -17.43 10.03 23.91
CA THR A 589 -16.91 8.93 24.73
C THR A 589 -15.57 8.41 24.20
N GLY A 590 -14.75 7.89 25.10
CA GLY A 590 -13.35 7.55 24.81
C GLY A 590 -12.39 8.71 25.10
N GLY A 591 -11.39 8.90 24.25
CA GLY A 591 -10.23 9.78 24.46
C GLY A 591 -9.75 10.35 23.13
N ALA A 592 -9.13 11.53 23.15
CA ALA A 592 -8.64 12.16 21.93
C ALA A 592 -7.34 11.52 21.46
N SER A 593 -7.05 11.56 20.16
CA SER A 593 -5.79 11.06 19.63
C SER A 593 -4.64 12.03 19.96
N LYS A 594 -3.43 11.48 20.03
CA LYS A 594 -2.21 12.23 20.34
C LYS A 594 -1.11 11.94 19.31
N ALA A 595 -0.32 12.95 19.00
CA ALA A 595 0.94 12.78 18.30
C ALA A 595 2.09 13.36 19.13
N TYR A 596 3.20 12.63 19.18
CA TYR A 596 4.47 13.03 19.77
C TYR A 596 5.52 12.99 18.67
N ILE A 597 6.11 14.13 18.31
CA ILE A 597 7.08 14.25 17.21
C ILE A 597 8.37 14.87 17.75
N THR A 598 9.45 14.08 17.79
CA THR A 598 10.75 14.47 18.37
C THR A 598 11.89 14.49 17.35
N SER A 599 11.72 13.78 16.23
CA SER A 599 12.61 13.82 15.07
C SER A 599 11.85 13.42 13.80
N GLY A 600 12.34 13.81 12.61
CA GLY A 600 11.81 13.39 11.30
C GLY A 600 11.30 14.54 10.43
N GLN A 601 10.86 14.22 9.21
CA GLN A 601 10.56 15.21 8.17
C GLN A 601 9.13 15.11 7.63
N ILE A 602 8.48 16.25 7.42
CA ILE A 602 7.12 16.35 6.87
C ILE A 602 7.17 17.38 5.72
N LEU A 603 7.27 16.90 4.49
CA LEU A 603 7.68 17.70 3.33
C LEU A 603 6.64 17.72 2.20
N ASN A 604 6.40 18.88 1.58
CA ASN A 604 5.66 18.99 0.31
C ASN A 604 4.21 18.44 0.30
N ASN A 605 3.62 18.11 1.46
CA ASN A 605 2.29 17.52 1.56
C ASN A 605 1.20 18.59 1.31
N GLN A 606 0.07 18.22 0.73
CA GLN A 606 -0.92 19.17 0.20
C GLN A 606 -2.35 18.90 0.65
N MET A 607 -2.99 19.92 1.23
CA MET A 607 -4.43 19.93 1.50
C MET A 607 -5.16 20.64 0.35
N LEU A 608 -5.87 19.87 -0.48
CA LEU A 608 -6.40 20.27 -1.79
C LEU A 608 -7.78 20.96 -1.76
N GLY A 609 -8.50 20.93 -0.63
CA GLY A 609 -9.77 21.65 -0.45
C GLY A 609 -10.95 21.12 -1.29
N GLY A 610 -11.05 19.81 -1.49
CA GLY A 610 -12.13 19.15 -2.26
C GLY A 610 -13.41 18.83 -1.48
N SER A 611 -13.40 18.97 -0.15
CA SER A 611 -14.55 18.74 0.74
C SER A 611 -15.24 20.06 1.14
N ASN A 612 -16.26 20.05 2.02
CA ASN A 612 -17.01 21.26 2.41
C ASN A 612 -16.23 22.14 3.40
N THR A 613 -14.95 22.40 3.12
CA THR A 613 -13.96 22.95 4.05
C THR A 613 -13.46 24.33 3.67
N ASP A 614 -14.06 25.00 2.67
CA ASP A 614 -13.69 26.34 2.18
C ASP A 614 -13.32 27.33 3.29
N ASP A 615 -14.14 27.41 4.35
CA ASP A 615 -13.95 28.34 5.47
C ASP A 615 -13.02 27.81 6.59
N ALA A 616 -12.64 26.53 6.57
CA ALA A 616 -12.01 25.81 7.68
C ALA A 616 -10.47 25.91 7.72
N PHE A 617 -9.87 25.40 8.79
CA PHE A 617 -8.41 25.28 8.92
C PHE A 617 -7.95 23.97 8.26
N GLY A 618 -6.86 24.01 7.50
CA GLY A 618 -6.50 22.97 6.54
C GLY A 618 -5.41 22.02 7.03
N GLY A 619 -4.20 22.54 7.30
CA GLY A 619 -3.03 21.70 7.58
C GLY A 619 -2.55 20.95 6.35
N GLY A 620 -1.62 21.54 5.60
CA GLY A 620 -0.91 20.84 4.52
C GLY A 620 -0.02 19.74 5.06
N GLY A 621 0.91 20.08 5.95
CA GLY A 621 1.75 19.11 6.67
C GLY A 621 0.96 18.36 7.74
N ILE A 622 0.51 19.04 8.79
CA ILE A 622 -0.26 18.46 9.90
C ILE A 622 -1.59 19.19 10.09
N TYR A 623 -2.65 18.44 10.39
CA TYR A 623 -3.87 18.98 10.98
C TYR A 623 -4.20 18.36 12.34
N VAL A 624 -4.51 19.21 13.33
CA VAL A 624 -4.93 18.79 14.67
C VAL A 624 -6.40 19.16 14.90
N ASN A 625 -7.30 18.19 14.98
CA ASN A 625 -8.73 18.46 15.19
C ASN A 625 -9.04 18.85 16.66
N GLY A 626 -10.18 19.50 16.89
CA GLY A 626 -10.67 19.83 18.23
C GLY A 626 -12.19 19.94 18.30
N ALA A 627 -12.77 19.86 19.51
CA ALA A 627 -14.23 19.86 19.68
C ALA A 627 -14.68 20.59 20.96
N ASN A 628 -15.55 21.61 20.81
CA ASN A 628 -16.08 22.39 21.93
C ASN A 628 -17.23 21.66 22.65
N GLN A 629 -17.11 21.53 23.97
CA GLN A 629 -18.12 20.93 24.85
C GLN A 629 -19.48 21.64 24.83
N ASN A 630 -19.51 22.93 24.50
CA ASN A 630 -20.71 23.77 24.53
C ASN A 630 -21.80 23.38 23.53
N TYR A 631 -21.50 22.51 22.55
CA TYR A 631 -22.43 22.08 21.50
C TYR A 631 -23.14 20.75 21.80
N GLY A 632 -23.09 20.26 23.05
CA GLY A 632 -23.74 19.01 23.46
C GLY A 632 -22.94 17.74 23.14
N VAL A 633 -21.72 17.90 22.63
CA VAL A 633 -20.70 16.84 22.59
C VAL A 633 -19.88 16.92 23.88
N ASN A 634 -19.46 15.79 24.46
CA ASN A 634 -18.44 15.81 25.51
C ASN A 634 -17.05 15.87 24.85
N GLY A 635 -16.76 17.03 24.26
CA GLY A 635 -15.62 17.30 23.40
C GLY A 635 -14.28 17.34 24.13
N GLY A 636 -13.22 16.95 23.43
CA GLY A 636 -11.84 17.13 23.84
C GLY A 636 -10.93 17.24 22.61
N ASN A 637 -9.95 18.14 22.68
CA ASN A 637 -9.04 18.40 21.56
C ASN A 637 -8.14 17.20 21.27
N GLY A 638 -7.84 16.95 19.99
CA GLY A 638 -6.66 16.20 19.61
C GLY A 638 -5.41 16.97 20.03
N GLU A 639 -4.32 16.26 20.31
CA GLU A 639 -3.12 16.84 20.93
C GLU A 639 -1.89 16.57 20.07
N LEU A 640 -1.15 17.62 19.72
CA LEU A 640 0.17 17.54 19.09
C LEU A 640 1.22 18.07 20.05
N TYR A 641 2.22 17.24 20.36
CA TYR A 641 3.42 17.60 21.08
C TYR A 641 4.59 17.47 20.12
N ILE A 642 5.34 18.55 19.92
CA ILE A 642 6.43 18.61 18.94
C ILE A 642 7.64 19.32 19.53
N LYS A 643 8.84 18.79 19.27
CA LYS A 643 10.11 19.36 19.74
C LYS A 643 11.02 19.73 18.58
N ASN A 644 11.97 20.62 18.84
CA ASN A 644 13.15 20.87 18.01
C ASN A 644 12.80 21.13 16.53
N LEU A 645 11.75 21.94 16.32
CA LEU A 645 11.10 22.11 15.02
C LEU A 645 11.64 23.31 14.23
N ILE A 646 11.99 23.10 12.97
CA ILE A 646 12.11 24.16 11.96
C ILE A 646 10.88 24.11 11.03
N MET A 647 10.14 25.21 10.95
CA MET A 647 8.97 25.36 10.09
C MET A 647 9.16 26.53 9.11
N THR A 648 9.46 26.22 7.85
CA THR A 648 9.88 27.18 6.81
C THR A 648 9.32 26.81 5.44
N ASP A 649 9.11 27.79 4.56
CA ASP A 649 8.71 27.61 3.16
C ASP A 649 7.35 26.90 2.95
N ASN A 650 6.48 26.87 3.98
CA ASN A 650 5.12 26.35 3.85
C ASN A 650 4.17 27.44 3.33
N THR A 651 3.15 27.02 2.57
CA THR A 651 2.27 27.92 1.80
C THR A 651 0.79 27.75 2.18
N SER A 652 0.02 28.84 2.22
CA SER A 652 -1.44 28.76 2.39
C SER A 652 -2.22 29.75 1.54
N LYS A 653 -3.46 29.39 1.20
CA LYS A 653 -4.35 30.18 0.34
C LYS A 653 -5.14 31.28 1.07
N TRP A 654 -5.17 31.22 2.39
CA TRP A 654 -5.84 32.17 3.25
C TRP A 654 -4.81 32.81 4.18
N GLU A 655 -4.91 32.58 5.48
CA GLU A 655 -4.01 33.12 6.51
C GLU A 655 -3.20 31.97 7.16
N GLY A 656 -2.00 32.27 7.68
CA GLY A 656 -1.12 31.26 8.30
C GLY A 656 -0.48 30.31 7.30
N GLY A 657 0.70 30.66 6.78
CA GLY A 657 1.53 29.79 5.95
C GLY A 657 2.19 28.70 6.78
N GLY A 658 2.82 29.08 7.89
CA GLY A 658 3.36 28.17 8.89
C GLY A 658 2.25 27.55 9.74
N TYR A 659 1.86 28.24 10.82
CA TYR A 659 0.85 27.80 11.76
C TYR A 659 -0.46 28.59 11.66
N ALA A 660 -1.60 27.88 11.70
CA ALA A 660 -2.92 28.49 11.78
C ALA A 660 -3.85 27.82 12.80
N ALA A 661 -4.42 28.59 13.72
CA ALA A 661 -5.26 28.12 14.82
C ALA A 661 -6.71 28.66 14.81
N CYS A 662 -7.65 27.74 14.94
CA CYS A 662 -9.09 27.92 15.02
C CYS A 662 -9.52 28.32 16.46
N PRO A 663 -10.73 28.88 16.69
CA PRO A 663 -11.09 29.49 17.97
C PRO A 663 -11.17 28.60 19.20
N ILE A 664 -11.06 27.28 19.07
CA ILE A 664 -11.05 26.32 20.20
C ILE A 664 -9.66 25.72 20.44
N SER A 665 -8.67 26.17 19.66
CA SER A 665 -7.31 25.71 19.79
C SER A 665 -6.67 26.24 21.08
N LYS A 666 -5.68 25.49 21.56
CA LYS A 666 -4.73 25.91 22.59
C LYS A 666 -3.34 25.83 21.97
N THR A 667 -2.63 26.94 21.94
CA THR A 667 -1.29 27.03 21.32
C THR A 667 -0.27 27.40 22.38
N THR A 668 0.75 26.57 22.58
CA THR A 668 1.86 26.91 23.46
C THR A 668 3.18 26.73 22.73
N ILE A 669 3.98 27.80 22.63
CA ILE A 669 5.33 27.80 22.09
C ILE A 669 6.30 28.12 23.23
N TYR A 670 7.07 27.14 23.67
CA TYR A 670 8.21 27.34 24.55
C TYR A 670 9.49 27.59 23.75
N VAL A 671 10.52 28.15 24.41
CA VAL A 671 11.88 28.26 23.84
C VAL A 671 12.65 26.95 23.98
N THR A 672 12.56 26.29 25.14
CA THR A 672 13.22 25.00 25.43
C THR A 672 12.67 23.92 24.53
N ASP A 673 13.56 23.22 23.83
CA ASP A 673 13.24 22.21 22.81
C ASP A 673 12.20 22.70 21.78
N GLY A 674 12.18 24.01 21.54
CA GLY A 674 11.03 24.72 20.96
C GLY A 674 10.90 24.61 19.45
N THR A 675 10.62 25.75 18.81
CA THR A 675 10.51 25.85 17.36
C THR A 675 11.11 27.15 16.84
N ALA A 676 11.59 27.12 15.60
CA ALA A 676 11.79 28.29 14.76
C ALA A 676 10.75 28.27 13.64
N ILE A 677 10.02 29.37 13.48
CA ILE A 677 8.98 29.54 12.45
C ILE A 677 9.30 30.84 11.72
N TYR A 678 9.70 30.75 10.45
CA TYR A 678 10.12 31.88 9.62
C TYR A 678 9.98 31.53 8.13
N GLY A 679 9.91 32.52 7.24
CA GLY A 679 9.95 32.29 5.79
C GLY A 679 8.76 31.47 5.24
N ASN A 680 7.62 31.50 5.93
CA ASN A 680 6.40 30.88 5.41
C ASN A 680 5.59 31.93 4.63
N THR A 681 4.60 31.52 3.84
CA THR A 681 3.83 32.47 3.01
C THR A 681 2.34 32.16 2.97
N SER A 682 1.53 33.20 2.77
CA SER A 682 0.08 33.08 2.60
C SER A 682 -0.43 34.00 1.47
N GLU A 683 -1.40 33.55 0.66
CA GLU A 683 -2.00 34.35 -0.42
C GLU A 683 -2.69 35.64 0.09
N LYS A 684 -2.98 35.74 1.39
CA LYS A 684 -3.50 36.97 2.02
C LYS A 684 -2.40 37.89 2.56
N ASN A 685 -1.14 37.42 2.56
CA ASN A 685 0.00 38.01 3.24
C ASN A 685 -0.35 38.45 4.67
N LYS A 686 -0.83 37.47 5.47
CA LYS A 686 -1.45 37.72 6.75
C LYS A 686 -1.11 36.63 7.76
N GLY A 687 -0.37 37.01 8.80
CA GLY A 687 0.15 36.10 9.82
C GLY A 687 0.90 34.93 9.20
N ASN A 688 1.84 35.23 8.31
CA ASN A 688 2.50 34.24 7.44
C ASN A 688 3.12 33.10 8.26
N GLU A 689 3.78 33.42 9.37
CA GLU A 689 4.32 32.44 10.32
C GLU A 689 3.24 31.92 11.28
N LEU A 690 2.42 32.79 11.86
CA LEU A 690 1.42 32.43 12.87
C LEU A 690 0.12 33.24 12.72
N TYR A 691 -1.01 32.52 12.61
CA TYR A 691 -2.35 33.10 12.57
C TYR A 691 -3.31 32.41 13.55
N ILE A 692 -3.80 33.11 14.57
CA ILE A 692 -4.79 32.60 15.54
C ILE A 692 -6.07 33.44 15.45
N LEU A 693 -7.22 32.80 15.29
CA LEU A 693 -8.52 33.49 15.11
C LEU A 693 -9.52 33.12 16.22
N ALA A 694 -10.16 34.12 16.82
CA ALA A 694 -11.37 33.98 17.63
C ALA A 694 -12.64 34.17 16.78
N SER A 695 -13.62 33.27 16.91
CA SER A 695 -14.86 33.34 16.13
C SER A 695 -15.93 32.43 16.72
N GLN A 696 -17.18 32.83 16.53
CA GLN A 696 -18.38 32.06 16.89
C GLN A 696 -19.10 31.47 15.67
N ALA A 697 -18.47 31.50 14.48
CA ALA A 697 -19.05 31.05 13.22
C ALA A 697 -18.78 29.58 12.85
N PHE A 698 -17.83 28.89 13.49
CA PHE A 698 -17.31 27.58 13.08
C PHE A 698 -17.97 26.36 13.76
N GLY A 699 -19.19 26.49 14.25
CA GLY A 699 -19.96 25.39 14.84
C GLY A 699 -19.24 24.73 16.02
N LEU A 700 -18.93 23.43 15.93
CA LEU A 700 -18.19 22.69 16.97
C LEU A 700 -16.80 23.26 17.29
N HIS A 701 -16.27 24.10 16.41
CA HIS A 701 -14.96 24.74 16.54
C HIS A 701 -15.05 26.25 16.87
N SER A 702 -16.26 26.77 17.14
CA SER A 702 -16.48 28.12 17.67
C SER A 702 -15.96 28.26 19.10
N GLY A 703 -15.33 29.40 19.43
CA GLY A 703 -14.63 29.57 20.70
C GLY A 703 -13.88 30.90 20.85
N TYR A 704 -12.93 30.88 21.78
CA TYR A 704 -12.01 31.94 22.18
C TYR A 704 -10.66 31.27 22.53
N PRO A 705 -9.67 31.29 21.61
CA PRO A 705 -8.46 30.47 21.70
C PRO A 705 -7.51 31.01 22.77
N GLU A 706 -6.75 30.10 23.38
CA GLU A 706 -5.74 30.41 24.40
C GLU A 706 -4.36 30.23 23.80
N TYR A 707 -3.44 31.16 24.09
CA TYR A 707 -2.09 31.14 23.56
C TYR A 707 -1.03 31.52 24.62
N GLU A 708 0.15 30.94 24.46
CA GLU A 708 1.38 31.25 25.17
C GLU A 708 2.50 31.17 24.14
N LEU A 709 3.21 32.29 23.91
CA LEU A 709 4.17 32.43 22.81
C LEU A 709 5.58 32.69 23.35
N SER A 710 6.57 32.04 22.76
CA SER A 710 7.97 32.34 23.03
C SER A 710 8.40 33.67 22.42
N ARG A 711 9.31 34.36 23.11
CA ARG A 711 10.07 35.52 22.59
C ARG A 711 11.27 35.11 21.74
N ARG A 712 11.75 33.87 21.86
CA ARG A 712 12.91 33.33 21.13
C ARG A 712 12.57 32.06 20.36
N MET A 713 13.15 31.93 19.17
CA MET A 713 13.16 30.71 18.37
C MET A 713 14.03 29.63 19.02
N LEU A 714 13.88 28.39 18.56
CA LEU A 714 14.93 27.37 18.66
C LEU A 714 16.26 27.95 18.14
N GLY A 715 17.36 27.76 18.87
CA GLY A 715 18.65 28.42 18.59
C GLY A 715 18.82 29.81 19.21
N GLY A 716 17.83 30.31 19.97
CA GLY A 716 17.97 31.47 20.85
C GLY A 716 17.75 32.85 20.19
N ILE A 717 17.63 32.93 18.86
CA ILE A 717 17.31 34.16 18.12
C ILE A 717 15.95 34.71 18.58
N LEU A 718 15.82 36.02 18.78
CA LEU A 718 14.52 36.65 19.08
C LEU A 718 13.55 36.49 17.91
N TYR A 719 12.28 36.19 18.20
CA TYR A 719 11.22 36.20 17.19
C TYR A 719 10.91 37.63 16.70
N ASN A 720 10.97 38.62 17.59
CA ASN A 720 10.53 40.00 17.34
C ASN A 720 9.19 40.05 16.59
N TRP A 721 8.19 39.31 17.09
CA TRP A 721 6.90 39.12 16.43
C TRP A 721 6.25 40.45 16.03
N LYS A 722 5.87 40.56 14.75
CA LYS A 722 5.20 41.74 14.19
C LYS A 722 3.80 41.43 13.69
N TYR A 723 2.88 42.34 13.96
CA TYR A 723 1.60 42.39 13.27
C TYR A 723 1.79 42.68 11.77
N ASP A 724 0.73 42.48 10.97
CA ASP A 724 0.77 42.69 9.51
C ASP A 724 1.03 44.15 9.08
N ASP A 725 0.99 45.11 10.01
CA ASP A 725 1.38 46.52 9.80
C ASP A 725 2.84 46.83 10.19
N GLY A 726 3.59 45.81 10.60
CA GLY A 726 4.99 45.90 11.03
C GLY A 726 5.22 46.30 12.48
N THR A 727 4.16 46.57 13.27
CA THR A 727 4.30 46.90 14.69
C THR A 727 4.59 45.66 15.54
N LEU A 728 5.47 45.81 16.54
CA LEU A 728 5.84 44.71 17.44
C LEU A 728 4.71 44.31 18.38
N LEU A 729 4.61 43.02 18.69
CA LEU A 729 3.74 42.47 19.72
C LEU A 729 4.12 43.02 21.11
N PRO A 730 3.21 43.71 21.84
CA PRO A 730 3.45 44.16 23.20
C PRO A 730 3.76 43.01 24.18
N ASP A 731 4.62 43.26 25.17
CA ASP A 731 5.08 42.24 26.12
C ASP A 731 3.94 41.56 26.90
N GLU A 732 2.87 42.29 27.21
CA GLU A 732 1.68 41.77 27.90
C GLU A 732 0.80 40.87 27.01
N LEU A 733 1.04 40.81 25.70
CA LEU A 733 0.28 40.03 24.71
C LEU A 733 1.01 38.77 24.21
N TYR A 734 2.07 38.33 24.91
CA TYR A 734 2.71 37.03 24.65
C TYR A 734 1.97 35.85 25.29
N ILE A 735 1.19 36.07 26.35
CA ILE A 735 0.41 35.04 27.03
C ILE A 735 -1.01 35.57 27.22
N GLY A 736 -2.02 34.88 26.68
CA GLY A 736 -3.37 35.42 26.70
C GLY A 736 -4.45 34.55 26.06
N LYS A 737 -5.57 35.21 25.80
CA LYS A 737 -6.77 34.64 25.22
C LYS A 737 -7.43 35.72 24.36
N LEU A 738 -7.82 35.38 23.14
CA LEU A 738 -8.60 36.29 22.30
C LEU A 738 -10.07 36.19 22.74
N GLU A 739 -10.68 37.31 23.13
CA GLU A 739 -11.98 37.34 23.82
C GLU A 739 -13.13 37.90 22.97
N LYS A 740 -12.83 38.57 21.85
CA LYS A 740 -13.84 39.17 20.96
C LYS A 740 -14.03 38.32 19.70
N ALA A 741 -15.26 38.29 19.17
CA ALA A 741 -15.51 37.56 17.92
C ALA A 741 -14.86 38.30 16.73
N TYR A 742 -14.15 37.57 15.88
CA TYR A 742 -13.28 38.08 14.80
C TYR A 742 -12.07 38.89 15.30
N GLU A 743 -11.67 38.68 16.55
CA GLU A 743 -10.35 39.06 17.04
C GLU A 743 -9.31 38.04 16.58
N GLU A 744 -8.12 38.50 16.22
CA GLU A 744 -7.08 37.66 15.64
C GLU A 744 -5.69 38.08 16.12
N LEU A 745 -4.79 37.11 16.24
CA LEU A 745 -3.37 37.32 16.48
C LEU A 745 -2.65 36.85 15.22
N SER A 746 -2.23 37.82 14.42
CA SER A 746 -1.70 37.65 13.07
C SER A 746 -0.27 38.15 13.09
N LEU A 747 0.69 37.22 13.16
CA LEU A 747 2.08 37.49 13.47
C LEU A 747 3.04 36.95 12.41
N ASN A 748 4.06 37.75 12.15
CA ASN A 748 5.10 37.54 11.14
C ASN A 748 6.47 37.81 11.79
N THR A 749 7.56 37.41 11.13
CA THR A 749 8.93 37.84 11.50
C THR A 749 9.81 38.06 10.26
N ASP A 750 10.70 39.06 10.34
CA ASP A 750 11.73 39.29 9.33
C ASP A 750 13.02 38.49 9.61
N LEU A 751 13.10 37.82 10.77
CA LEU A 751 14.26 37.08 11.23
C LEU A 751 14.17 35.60 10.82
N LYS A 752 15.33 34.92 10.80
CA LYS A 752 15.44 33.50 10.49
C LYS A 752 16.22 32.79 11.61
N GLY A 753 16.15 31.46 11.61
CA GLY A 753 17.05 30.63 12.41
C GLY A 753 18.52 30.90 12.07
N ASN A 754 19.40 30.69 13.05
CA ASN A 754 20.86 30.74 12.91
C ASN A 754 21.44 29.33 12.78
N ASP A 755 22.77 29.22 12.70
CA ASP A 755 23.47 27.93 12.62
C ASP A 755 23.19 27.02 13.83
N LEU A 756 22.84 27.59 14.99
CA LEU A 756 22.40 26.81 16.16
C LEU A 756 20.96 26.30 15.99
N THR A 757 20.05 27.08 15.38
CA THR A 757 18.73 26.59 14.97
C THR A 757 18.87 25.37 14.05
N ALA A 758 19.83 25.39 13.12
CA ALA A 758 20.10 24.28 12.21
C ALA A 758 20.71 23.06 12.94
N GLU A 759 21.70 23.25 13.81
CA GLU A 759 22.31 22.18 14.62
C GLU A 759 21.29 21.51 15.58
N LEU A 760 20.33 22.28 16.10
CA LEU A 760 19.30 21.79 17.02
C LEU A 760 18.03 21.27 16.34
N GLY A 761 17.85 21.52 15.04
CA GLY A 761 16.64 21.16 14.29
C GLY A 761 16.55 19.65 14.04
N LYS A 762 15.63 18.96 14.72
CA LYS A 762 15.39 17.51 14.55
C LYS A 762 14.10 17.22 13.78
N VAL A 763 13.12 18.13 13.85
CA VAL A 763 11.87 18.01 13.11
C VAL A 763 11.83 19.10 12.04
N ILE A 764 11.54 18.73 10.79
CA ILE A 764 11.43 19.66 9.67
C ILE A 764 10.01 19.62 9.10
N ILE A 765 9.35 20.77 9.01
CA ILE A 765 8.05 20.94 8.33
C ILE A 765 8.25 22.00 7.24
N SER A 766 8.35 21.58 5.98
CA SER A 766 8.67 22.49 4.87
C SER A 766 7.99 22.14 3.54
N GLY A 767 7.78 23.14 2.69
CA GLY A 767 7.16 23.01 1.36
C GLY A 767 5.68 22.60 1.35
N ASN A 768 5.06 22.35 2.52
CA ASN A 768 3.68 21.88 2.60
C ASN A 768 2.69 22.99 2.21
N SER A 769 1.59 22.63 1.56
CA SER A 769 0.60 23.58 1.03
C SER A 769 -0.82 23.34 1.53
N SER A 770 -1.56 24.43 1.76
CA SER A 770 -2.96 24.37 2.21
C SER A 770 -3.85 25.28 1.39
N MET A 771 -4.84 24.70 0.71
CA MET A 771 -5.91 25.41 0.00
C MET A 771 -6.87 26.18 0.92
N THR A 772 -6.67 26.12 2.24
CA THR A 772 -7.24 27.08 3.20
C THR A 772 -6.15 27.73 4.06
N ARG A 773 -6.06 27.36 5.34
CA ARG A 773 -5.11 27.91 6.35
C ARG A 773 -4.16 26.83 6.85
N GLY A 774 -3.00 27.26 7.36
CA GLY A 774 -1.97 26.39 7.94
C GLY A 774 -1.35 25.50 6.86
N GLY A 775 -0.37 26.01 6.13
CA GLY A 775 0.43 25.23 5.19
C GLY A 775 1.23 24.16 5.92
N GLY A 776 2.04 24.57 6.89
CA GLY A 776 2.78 23.66 7.76
C GLY A 776 1.85 22.92 8.73
N ILE A 777 1.17 23.67 9.60
CA ILE A 777 0.26 23.10 10.61
C ILE A 777 -1.05 23.91 10.68
N GLY A 778 -2.19 23.22 10.53
CA GLY A 778 -3.53 23.73 10.85
C GLY A 778 -4.05 23.12 12.14
N SER A 779 -4.76 23.89 12.98
CA SER A 779 -5.20 23.41 14.29
C SER A 779 -6.57 23.92 14.72
N ASN A 780 -7.46 22.99 15.04
CA ASN A 780 -8.57 23.21 15.96
C ASN A 780 -8.26 22.62 17.35
N GLY A 781 -7.20 21.81 17.47
CA GLY A 781 -6.81 21.08 18.66
C GLY A 781 -5.83 21.81 19.58
N THR A 782 -5.16 21.05 20.43
CA THR A 782 -4.09 21.53 21.31
C THR A 782 -2.74 21.27 20.65
N VAL A 783 -1.88 22.28 20.56
CA VAL A 783 -0.53 22.18 20.01
C VAL A 783 0.46 22.77 21.00
N VAL A 784 1.48 21.98 21.35
CA VAL A 784 2.57 22.37 22.24
C VAL A 784 3.89 22.14 21.52
N PHE A 785 4.64 23.22 21.33
CA PHE A 785 6.00 23.23 20.81
C PHE A 785 6.97 23.38 21.98
N GLY A 786 7.89 22.43 22.15
CA GLY A 786 8.90 22.44 23.22
C GLY A 786 8.38 22.06 24.62
N THR A 787 9.14 22.42 25.65
CA THR A 787 8.88 22.07 27.07
C THR A 787 8.87 23.27 28.02
N ASN A 788 8.09 23.14 29.08
CA ASN A 788 7.93 24.15 30.14
C ASN A 788 9.06 24.03 31.17
N ASP A 789 10.25 24.50 30.79
CA ASP A 789 11.43 24.52 31.64
C ASP A 789 11.74 25.95 32.12
N GLU A 790 12.52 26.06 33.19
CA GLU A 790 12.87 27.35 33.79
C GLU A 790 13.79 28.17 32.87
N LEU A 791 13.44 29.44 32.65
CA LEU A 791 14.23 30.38 31.85
C LEU A 791 15.29 31.09 32.70
N VAL A 792 16.24 31.74 32.03
CA VAL A 792 17.25 32.61 32.64
C VAL A 792 17.37 33.93 31.87
N ASP A 793 17.67 34.99 32.60
CA ASP A 793 17.99 36.31 32.08
C ASP A 793 19.45 36.62 32.45
N ILE A 794 20.29 36.95 31.47
CA ILE A 794 21.75 37.13 31.67
C ILE A 794 22.11 38.61 31.59
N SER A 795 22.40 39.22 32.75
CA SER A 795 22.89 40.60 32.83
C SER A 795 24.36 40.70 32.42
N VAL A 796 24.70 41.78 31.71
CA VAL A 796 26.07 42.10 31.29
C VAL A 796 26.38 43.56 31.62
N THR A 797 27.54 43.81 32.21
CA THR A 797 28.00 45.14 32.65
C THR A 797 29.40 45.45 32.08
N LYS A 798 29.75 46.74 31.99
CA LYS A 798 31.11 47.20 31.63
C LYS A 798 31.87 47.73 32.85
N THR A 799 33.16 47.41 32.91
CA THR A 799 34.14 48.15 33.72
C THR A 799 35.23 48.74 32.82
N TRP A 800 35.67 49.97 33.11
CA TRP A 800 36.77 50.64 32.42
C TRP A 800 37.95 50.86 33.39
N GLU A 801 39.10 50.30 33.06
CA GLU A 801 40.37 50.44 33.80
C GLU A 801 41.33 51.32 32.99
N ASP A 802 41.00 52.62 32.89
CA ASP A 802 41.59 53.57 31.94
C ASP A 802 41.92 54.95 32.59
N ASN A 803 42.14 54.95 33.91
CA ASN A 803 42.31 56.15 34.73
C ASN A 803 41.15 57.17 34.60
N ASN A 804 39.92 56.71 34.35
CA ASN A 804 38.75 57.57 34.06
C ASN A 804 38.94 58.34 32.74
N ASN A 805 39.23 57.59 31.68
CA ASN A 805 39.49 58.07 30.31
C ASN A 805 40.58 59.15 30.22
N GLU A 806 41.68 59.00 30.96
CA GLU A 806 42.80 59.96 30.98
C GLU A 806 43.48 60.11 29.61
N SER A 807 43.40 59.07 28.76
CA SER A 807 43.93 59.06 27.40
C SER A 807 43.00 59.67 26.35
N GLU A 808 41.75 60.02 26.71
CA GLU A 808 40.67 60.43 25.80
C GLU A 808 40.34 59.38 24.69
N GLN A 809 40.80 58.12 24.82
CA GLN A 809 40.62 57.06 23.82
C GLN A 809 39.38 56.17 24.01
N ARG A 810 38.63 56.32 25.11
CA ARG A 810 37.43 55.48 25.35
C ARG A 810 36.36 55.74 24.28
N PRO A 811 35.83 54.71 23.59
CA PRO A 811 34.73 54.89 22.64
C PRO A 811 33.44 55.29 23.35
N SER A 812 32.49 55.88 22.61
CA SER A 812 31.15 56.21 23.12
C SER A 812 30.30 54.99 23.48
N SER A 813 30.62 53.83 22.89
CA SER A 813 29.93 52.57 23.09
C SER A 813 30.80 51.39 22.67
N VAL A 814 30.41 50.18 23.08
CA VAL A 814 31.04 48.90 22.67
C VAL A 814 29.96 47.85 22.39
N THR A 815 30.27 46.89 21.52
CA THR A 815 29.33 45.80 21.16
C THR A 815 29.68 44.51 21.88
N VAL A 816 28.69 43.87 22.51
CA VAL A 816 28.81 42.56 23.17
C VAL A 816 27.91 41.53 22.52
N HIS A 817 28.47 40.34 22.27
CA HIS A 817 27.78 39.16 21.75
C HIS A 817 27.45 38.20 22.89
N LEU A 818 26.21 37.71 22.94
CA LEU A 818 25.85 36.53 23.71
C LEU A 818 26.08 35.29 22.85
N ILE A 819 26.85 34.34 23.38
CA ILE A 819 27.25 33.12 22.68
C ILE A 819 26.78 31.90 23.46
N VAL A 820 26.18 30.94 22.74
CA VAL A 820 25.98 29.57 23.20
C VAL A 820 27.19 28.74 22.80
N VAL A 821 27.70 27.93 23.73
CA VAL A 821 28.65 26.86 23.45
C VAL A 821 27.90 25.52 23.40
N TRP A 822 27.91 24.86 22.25
CA TRP A 822 27.19 23.60 22.01
C TRP A 822 28.03 22.70 21.09
N ASN A 823 28.15 21.41 21.42
CA ASN A 823 29.02 20.46 20.70
C ASN A 823 30.45 21.00 20.45
N ASP A 824 31.03 21.67 21.47
CA ASP A 824 32.31 22.41 21.45
C ASP A 824 32.47 23.52 20.39
N LYS A 825 31.39 23.85 19.67
CA LYS A 825 31.28 25.01 18.76
C LYS A 825 30.72 26.22 19.52
N GLU A 826 31.02 27.43 19.02
CA GLU A 826 30.45 28.69 19.51
C GLU A 826 29.45 29.26 18.52
N TYR A 827 28.28 29.68 19.00
CA TYR A 827 27.22 30.27 18.19
C TYR A 827 26.79 31.61 18.79
N VAL A 828 26.85 32.70 18.03
CA VAL A 828 26.26 33.99 18.43
C VAL A 828 24.74 33.88 18.32
N ILE A 829 24.03 34.14 19.43
CA ILE A 829 22.56 34.06 19.50
C ILE A 829 21.88 35.40 19.79
N ASP A 830 22.63 36.38 20.28
CA ASP A 830 22.15 37.73 20.57
C ASP A 830 23.31 38.72 20.57
N THR A 831 23.03 40.01 20.42
CA THR A 831 24.05 41.08 20.36
C THR A 831 23.46 42.42 20.77
N ASP A 832 24.16 43.13 21.66
CA ASP A 832 23.73 44.43 22.17
C ASP A 832 24.90 45.40 22.36
N ILE A 833 24.60 46.67 22.62
CA ILE A 833 25.55 47.78 22.70
C ILE A 833 25.54 48.34 24.12
N LEU A 834 26.70 48.37 24.77
CA LEU A 834 26.91 49.05 26.06
C LEU A 834 27.41 50.48 25.79
N SER A 835 26.85 51.48 26.47
CA SER A 835 27.21 52.90 26.31
C SER A 835 26.97 53.68 27.61
N GLU A 836 27.41 54.95 27.67
CA GLU A 836 27.08 55.79 28.83
C GLU A 836 25.56 56.06 28.95
N GLU A 837 24.81 56.02 27.84
CA GLU A 837 23.35 56.26 27.83
C GLU A 837 22.55 55.14 28.51
N ASN A 838 23.00 53.89 28.43
CA ASN A 838 22.41 52.75 29.16
C ASN A 838 23.18 52.39 30.44
N GLY A 839 23.99 53.32 30.99
CA GLY A 839 24.76 53.07 32.21
C GLY A 839 25.86 52.00 32.07
N TRP A 840 26.16 51.60 30.84
CA TRP A 840 26.99 50.46 30.45
C TRP A 840 26.48 49.09 30.93
N GLU A 841 25.16 48.91 31.01
CA GLU A 841 24.51 47.65 31.36
C GLU A 841 23.48 47.21 30.31
N THR A 842 23.33 45.89 30.15
CA THR A 842 22.19 45.25 29.44
C THR A 842 21.81 43.94 30.12
N THR A 843 20.71 43.31 29.70
CA THR A 843 20.31 41.97 30.13
C THR A 843 19.65 41.22 28.96
N PHE A 844 20.23 40.08 28.60
CA PHE A 844 19.69 39.18 27.60
C PHE A 844 18.61 38.29 28.23
N ASN A 845 17.34 38.65 28.02
CA ASN A 845 16.20 38.01 28.69
C ASN A 845 15.68 36.77 27.95
N TYR A 846 14.88 35.94 28.64
CA TYR A 846 14.07 34.83 28.13
C TYR A 846 14.87 33.68 27.48
N LEU A 847 16.10 33.44 27.95
CA LEU A 847 16.95 32.35 27.49
C LEU A 847 16.53 31.03 28.15
N SER A 848 16.73 29.88 27.50
CA SER A 848 16.52 28.59 28.17
C SER A 848 17.73 28.21 29.02
N LYS A 849 17.50 27.55 30.15
CA LYS A 849 18.58 26.87 30.89
C LYS A 849 19.02 25.54 30.26
N PHE A 850 18.18 24.94 29.41
CA PHE A 850 18.38 23.57 28.91
C PHE A 850 18.06 23.43 27.40
N GLN A 851 18.60 22.38 26.80
CA GLN A 851 18.26 21.92 25.46
C GLN A 851 18.41 20.39 25.44
N ASP A 852 17.36 19.67 25.07
CA ASP A 852 17.21 18.22 25.21
C ASP A 852 17.54 17.68 26.62
N GLY A 853 17.32 18.51 27.66
CA GLY A 853 17.67 18.22 29.06
C GLY A 853 19.15 18.44 29.42
N ILE A 854 20.01 18.81 28.47
CA ILE A 854 21.41 19.21 28.70
C ILE A 854 21.45 20.70 29.05
N GLN A 855 22.20 21.09 30.08
CA GLN A 855 22.32 22.49 30.47
C GLN A 855 23.10 23.30 29.42
N ILE A 856 22.55 24.43 28.98
CA ILE A 856 23.19 25.30 27.99
C ILE A 856 24.34 26.09 28.65
N LYS A 857 25.51 26.08 28.01
CA LYS A 857 26.65 26.92 28.40
C LYS A 857 26.62 28.25 27.64
N TYR A 858 26.33 29.33 28.35
CA TYR A 858 26.44 30.69 27.82
C TYR A 858 27.81 31.31 28.14
N ILE A 859 28.34 32.10 27.21
CA ILE A 859 29.47 33.02 27.42
C ILE A 859 29.17 34.37 26.74
N VAL A 860 29.86 35.42 27.18
CA VAL A 860 29.84 36.73 26.52
C VAL A 860 31.20 36.96 25.83
N LYS A 861 31.21 37.64 24.69
CA LYS A 861 32.41 38.21 24.07
C LYS A 861 32.17 39.66 23.65
N GLU A 862 33.22 40.48 23.68
CA GLU A 862 33.20 41.85 23.14
C GLU A 862 33.78 41.86 21.72
N VAL A 863 33.29 42.75 20.86
CA VAL A 863 34.00 43.14 19.64
C VAL A 863 35.28 43.90 20.03
N SER A 864 36.42 43.54 19.46
CA SER A 864 37.73 44.10 19.82
C SER A 864 37.73 45.63 19.77
N VAL A 865 38.09 46.28 20.88
CA VAL A 865 38.20 47.74 21.01
C VAL A 865 39.66 48.14 20.88
N ASP A 866 39.98 49.04 19.94
CA ASP A 866 41.36 49.48 19.70
C ASP A 866 41.97 50.22 20.91
N GLY A 867 43.25 50.00 21.17
CA GLY A 867 43.95 50.51 22.36
C GLY A 867 43.57 49.86 23.70
N TYR A 868 42.67 48.86 23.73
CA TYR A 868 42.23 48.20 24.96
C TYR A 868 42.50 46.69 24.95
N GLN A 869 42.62 46.12 26.15
CA GLN A 869 42.59 44.68 26.37
C GLN A 869 41.34 44.31 27.16
N THR A 870 40.47 43.50 26.55
CA THR A 870 39.25 42.97 27.17
C THR A 870 39.55 41.76 28.06
N ALA A 871 38.97 41.75 29.25
CA ALA A 871 38.81 40.57 30.11
C ALA A 871 37.32 40.40 30.48
N ILE A 872 36.86 39.17 30.66
CA ILE A 872 35.45 38.87 30.99
C ILE A 872 35.41 38.02 32.25
N THR A 873 34.55 38.40 33.18
CA THR A 873 34.41 37.80 34.51
C THR A 873 32.93 37.61 34.85
N GLY A 874 32.63 36.78 35.87
CA GLY A 874 31.26 36.39 36.20
C GLY A 874 30.76 35.19 35.38
N ASP A 875 29.47 34.89 35.54
CA ASP A 875 28.81 33.70 34.97
C ASP A 875 27.30 33.94 34.78
N VAL A 876 26.56 32.88 34.43
CA VAL A 876 25.11 32.93 34.18
C VAL A 876 24.28 33.28 35.43
N ASP A 877 24.70 32.84 36.61
CA ASP A 877 23.96 33.05 37.87
C ASP A 877 24.29 34.39 38.54
N THR A 878 25.46 34.96 38.24
CA THR A 878 25.96 36.22 38.82
C THR A 878 25.97 37.41 37.85
N GLY A 879 25.76 37.17 36.55
CA GLY A 879 25.93 38.14 35.48
C GLY A 879 27.40 38.29 35.05
N PHE A 880 27.63 38.75 33.83
CA PHE A 880 28.97 38.97 33.30
C PHE A 880 29.41 40.44 33.47
N ASN A 881 30.70 40.65 33.75
CA ASN A 881 31.36 41.95 33.73
C ASN A 881 32.51 41.93 32.73
N VAL A 882 32.42 42.81 31.73
CA VAL A 882 33.39 42.99 30.64
C VAL A 882 34.30 44.17 31.00
N ILE A 883 35.55 43.86 31.32
CA ILE A 883 36.54 44.80 31.84
C ILE A 883 37.49 45.18 30.69
N ASN A 884 37.61 46.47 30.37
CA ASN A 884 38.62 46.95 29.42
C ASN A 884 39.69 47.76 30.13
N SER A 885 40.91 47.22 30.16
CA SER A 885 42.10 47.91 30.66
C SER A 885 42.81 48.59 29.49
N TYR A 886 43.15 49.87 29.63
CA TYR A 886 43.85 50.59 28.55
C TYR A 886 45.26 50.04 28.37
N LYS A 887 45.60 49.64 27.14
CA LYS A 887 46.91 49.11 26.79
C LYS A 887 47.59 50.09 25.84
N PRO A 888 48.55 50.91 26.32
CA PRO A 888 49.31 51.80 25.45
C PRO A 888 49.95 51.01 24.31
N THR A 889 49.74 51.44 23.09
CA THR A 889 50.46 50.95 21.92
C THR A 889 51.94 51.28 22.10
N GLU A 890 52.77 50.24 22.22
CA GLU A 890 54.21 50.39 22.06
C GLU A 890 54.46 50.82 20.60
N PRO A 891 55.21 51.91 20.35
CA PRO A 891 55.32 52.46 19.00
C PRO A 891 56.01 51.45 18.08
N GLU A 892 55.33 51.05 17.01
CA GLU A 892 55.95 50.29 15.94
C GLU A 892 57.14 51.09 15.37
N PRO A 893 58.24 50.42 15.00
CA PRO A 893 59.34 51.10 14.31
C PRO A 893 58.84 51.68 13.00
N GLU A 894 59.27 52.90 12.67
CA GLU A 894 58.91 53.59 11.43
C GLU A 894 59.13 52.66 10.22
N PRO A 895 58.15 52.51 9.29
CA PRO A 895 58.37 51.72 8.09
C PRO A 895 59.51 52.33 7.27
N GLU A 896 60.40 51.47 6.75
CA GLU A 896 61.48 51.93 5.86
C GLU A 896 60.85 52.63 4.63
N PRO A 897 61.45 53.73 4.14
CA PRO A 897 60.81 54.56 3.12
C PRO A 897 60.61 53.78 1.82
N GLU A 898 59.36 53.75 1.34
CA GLU A 898 59.01 53.22 0.03
C GLU A 898 59.79 53.94 -1.09
N PRO A 899 60.18 53.24 -2.16
CA PRO A 899 60.90 53.84 -3.28
C PRO A 899 60.04 54.89 -4.01
N GLU A 900 60.70 55.90 -4.61
CA GLU A 900 60.02 56.93 -5.39
C GLU A 900 59.15 56.31 -6.51
N PRO A 901 57.93 56.82 -6.76
CA PRO A 901 57.03 56.24 -7.75
C PRO A 901 57.59 56.38 -9.17
N GLU A 902 57.50 55.30 -9.96
CA GLU A 902 57.67 55.38 -11.41
C GLU A 902 56.58 56.27 -12.03
N PRO A 903 56.86 56.97 -13.14
CA PRO A 903 55.93 57.95 -13.70
C PRO A 903 54.63 57.33 -14.18
N GLU A 904 53.52 58.01 -13.90
CA GLU A 904 52.16 57.61 -14.29
C GLU A 904 52.07 57.37 -15.82
N PRO A 905 51.40 56.29 -16.27
CA PRO A 905 51.02 56.16 -17.66
C PRO A 905 50.00 57.24 -18.05
N GLU A 906 50.03 57.68 -19.31
CA GLU A 906 49.03 58.63 -19.83
C GLU A 906 47.61 58.05 -19.72
N PRO A 907 46.58 58.87 -19.41
CA PRO A 907 45.24 58.37 -19.17
C PRO A 907 44.65 57.71 -20.42
N GLU A 908 44.19 56.47 -20.26
CA GLU A 908 43.34 55.82 -21.25
C GLU A 908 42.03 56.63 -21.42
N PRO A 909 41.45 56.68 -22.64
CA PRO A 909 40.30 57.54 -22.91
C PRO A 909 39.07 57.11 -22.10
N GLU A 910 38.31 58.09 -21.63
CA GLU A 910 37.01 57.88 -20.97
C GLU A 910 36.11 57.00 -21.87
N PRO A 911 35.48 55.92 -21.34
CA PRO A 911 34.50 55.16 -22.11
C PRO A 911 33.29 56.05 -22.42
N GLU A 912 32.80 55.99 -23.66
CA GLU A 912 31.56 56.68 -24.04
C GLU A 912 30.40 56.19 -23.17
N PRO A 913 29.44 57.07 -22.80
CA PRO A 913 28.35 56.69 -21.89
C PRO A 913 27.51 55.57 -22.48
N GLU A 914 27.25 54.54 -21.66
CA GLU A 914 26.37 53.43 -22.02
C GLU A 914 24.98 53.94 -22.43
N PRO A 915 24.38 53.38 -23.50
CA PRO A 915 23.05 53.80 -23.95
C PRO A 915 21.98 53.43 -22.91
N GLU A 916 20.95 54.26 -22.79
CA GLU A 916 19.75 53.92 -22.01
C GLU A 916 19.16 52.59 -22.51
N PRO A 917 18.74 51.67 -21.62
CA PRO A 917 18.21 50.38 -22.03
C PRO A 917 16.92 50.55 -22.85
N GLU A 918 16.90 49.94 -24.04
CA GLU A 918 15.67 49.83 -24.84
C GLU A 918 14.62 49.01 -24.07
N PRO A 919 13.31 49.31 -24.24
CA PRO A 919 12.25 48.59 -23.53
C PRO A 919 12.23 47.11 -23.93
N GLU A 920 12.05 46.24 -22.93
CA GLU A 920 12.00 44.79 -23.09
C GLU A 920 10.96 44.37 -24.15
N PRO A 921 11.30 43.44 -25.08
CA PRO A 921 10.35 42.91 -26.03
C PRO A 921 9.29 42.05 -25.34
N GLU A 922 8.05 42.06 -25.85
CA GLU A 922 7.02 41.10 -25.43
C GLU A 922 7.51 39.66 -25.69
N PRO A 923 7.28 38.70 -24.78
CA PRO A 923 7.82 37.35 -24.92
C PRO A 923 7.26 36.62 -26.13
N GLU A 924 8.15 36.09 -26.97
CA GLU A 924 7.78 35.14 -28.03
C GLU A 924 7.25 33.82 -27.41
N PRO A 925 6.34 33.12 -28.09
CA PRO A 925 5.80 31.85 -27.59
C PRO A 925 6.90 30.77 -27.53
N GLU A 926 6.89 30.00 -26.44
CA GLU A 926 7.84 28.91 -26.20
C GLU A 926 7.84 27.87 -27.35
N PRO A 927 9.02 27.38 -27.79
CA PRO A 927 9.09 26.28 -28.75
C PRO A 927 8.62 24.97 -28.11
N GLU A 928 7.98 24.11 -28.90
CA GLU A 928 7.67 22.73 -28.46
C GLU A 928 8.97 21.97 -28.18
N PRO A 929 9.05 21.17 -27.10
CA PRO A 929 10.29 20.49 -26.71
C PRO A 929 10.74 19.45 -27.74
N GLU A 930 12.03 19.46 -28.07
CA GLU A 930 12.66 18.37 -28.82
C GLU A 930 12.67 17.08 -27.98
N PRO A 931 12.58 15.88 -28.60
CA PRO A 931 12.60 14.62 -27.88
C PRO A 931 13.95 14.39 -27.19
N GLU A 932 13.89 13.91 -25.95
CA GLU A 932 15.07 13.61 -25.13
C GLU A 932 15.96 12.53 -25.79
N PRO A 933 17.29 12.63 -25.69
CA PRO A 933 18.19 11.58 -26.16
C PRO A 933 18.06 10.32 -25.29
N GLU A 934 18.15 9.14 -25.92
CA GLU A 934 18.20 7.86 -25.20
C GLU A 934 19.46 7.82 -24.29
N PRO A 935 19.35 7.31 -23.05
CA PRO A 935 20.46 7.31 -22.10
C PRO A 935 21.58 6.36 -22.56
N GLU A 936 22.83 6.81 -22.44
CA GLU A 936 24.00 5.93 -22.58
C GLU A 936 24.01 4.89 -21.43
N PRO A 937 24.44 3.64 -21.68
CA PRO A 937 24.42 2.60 -20.66
C PRO A 937 25.42 2.90 -19.54
N GLU A 938 24.97 2.73 -18.29
CA GLU A 938 25.80 2.91 -17.10
C GLU A 938 26.96 1.89 -17.06
N PRO A 939 28.15 2.26 -16.54
CA PRO A 939 29.27 1.34 -16.39
C PRO A 939 28.98 0.29 -15.31
N GLU A 940 29.38 -0.96 -15.56
CA GLU A 940 29.28 -2.05 -14.57
C GLU A 940 30.06 -1.70 -13.28
N PRO A 941 29.48 -1.95 -12.09
CA PRO A 941 30.14 -1.64 -10.82
C PRO A 941 31.35 -2.57 -10.58
N GLU A 942 32.44 -2.01 -10.04
CA GLU A 942 33.56 -2.82 -9.55
C GLU A 942 33.14 -3.67 -8.34
N PRO A 943 33.63 -4.92 -8.20
CA PRO A 943 33.19 -5.83 -7.14
C PRO A 943 33.64 -5.35 -5.75
N GLU A 944 32.71 -5.37 -4.79
CA GLU A 944 32.99 -5.04 -3.40
C GLU A 944 33.98 -6.02 -2.75
N PRO A 945 34.83 -5.56 -1.80
CA PRO A 945 35.77 -6.43 -1.10
C PRO A 945 35.05 -7.40 -0.14
N GLU A 946 35.53 -8.64 -0.08
CA GLU A 946 35.01 -9.67 0.84
C GLU A 946 35.13 -9.21 2.32
N PRO A 947 34.09 -9.44 3.15
CA PRO A 947 34.11 -9.02 4.56
C PRO A 947 35.09 -9.84 5.41
N GLU A 948 35.78 -9.18 6.34
CA GLU A 948 36.61 -9.87 7.34
C GLU A 948 35.74 -10.70 8.30
N PRO A 949 36.21 -11.88 8.77
CA PRO A 949 35.41 -12.78 9.59
C PRO A 949 35.15 -12.23 10.99
N GLU A 950 33.91 -12.41 11.47
CA GLU A 950 33.49 -12.00 12.82
C GLU A 950 34.26 -12.76 13.93
N PRO A 951 34.51 -12.12 15.10
CA PRO A 951 35.16 -12.77 16.23
C PRO A 951 34.25 -13.81 16.90
N GLU A 952 34.84 -14.94 17.32
CA GLU A 952 34.12 -16.00 18.05
C GLU A 952 33.52 -15.48 19.38
N PRO A 953 32.30 -15.91 19.77
CA PRO A 953 31.64 -15.43 20.99
C PRO A 953 32.30 -15.97 22.27
N GLU A 954 32.38 -15.12 23.30
CA GLU A 954 32.83 -15.53 24.64
C GLU A 954 31.83 -16.52 25.30
N PRO A 955 32.32 -17.50 26.10
CA PRO A 955 31.48 -18.54 26.68
C PRO A 955 30.57 -18.04 27.81
N GLU A 956 29.33 -18.52 27.83
CA GLU A 956 28.34 -18.22 28.86
C GLU A 956 28.77 -18.72 30.27
N PRO A 957 28.37 -18.03 31.36
CA PRO A 957 28.70 -18.44 32.73
C PRO A 957 27.91 -19.68 33.20
N GLU A 958 28.55 -20.54 33.99
CA GLU A 958 27.93 -21.74 34.58
C GLU A 958 26.77 -21.39 35.55
N PRO A 959 25.69 -22.20 35.59
CA PRO A 959 24.52 -21.93 36.43
C PRO A 959 24.76 -22.22 37.92
N GLU A 960 24.18 -21.39 38.79
CA GLU A 960 24.16 -21.62 40.25
C GLU A 960 23.26 -22.83 40.63
N PRO A 961 23.58 -23.56 41.72
CA PRO A 961 22.90 -24.81 42.06
C PRO A 961 21.49 -24.64 42.65
N GLU A 962 20.58 -25.52 42.26
CA GLU A 962 19.21 -25.59 42.78
C GLU A 962 19.15 -25.91 44.29
N LEU A 963 18.11 -25.39 44.95
CA LEU A 963 17.77 -25.71 46.34
C LEU A 963 16.64 -26.75 46.40
N GLU A 964 16.79 -27.76 47.25
CA GLU A 964 15.81 -28.87 47.38
C GLU A 964 14.44 -28.41 47.93
N PRO A 965 13.32 -29.03 47.50
CA PRO A 965 11.97 -28.61 47.86
C PRO A 965 11.52 -29.12 49.25
N THR A 966 10.85 -28.25 50.01
CA THR A 966 10.16 -28.62 51.27
C THR A 966 8.70 -29.02 51.04
N GLU A 967 8.23 -30.03 51.79
CA GLU A 967 6.90 -30.63 51.65
C GLU A 967 5.70 -29.69 51.94
N PRO A 968 4.51 -29.97 51.36
CA PRO A 968 3.33 -29.10 51.47
C PRO A 968 2.51 -29.33 52.75
N THR A 969 1.90 -28.25 53.28
CA THR A 969 0.85 -28.30 54.32
C THR A 969 -0.55 -28.03 53.75
N GLU A 970 -1.56 -28.70 54.31
CA GLU A 970 -2.96 -28.66 53.86
C GLU A 970 -3.66 -27.28 53.98
N PRO A 971 -4.73 -27.03 53.20
CA PRO A 971 -5.44 -25.74 53.17
C PRO A 971 -6.46 -25.57 54.31
N THR A 972 -6.69 -24.32 54.71
CA THR A 972 -7.80 -23.91 55.59
C THR A 972 -8.73 -22.92 54.90
N GLU A 973 -10.01 -22.94 55.28
CA GLU A 973 -11.13 -22.24 54.63
C GLU A 973 -11.07 -20.69 54.69
N PRO A 974 -11.77 -19.98 53.77
CA PRO A 974 -11.70 -18.52 53.66
C PRO A 974 -12.56 -17.77 54.69
N THR A 975 -12.11 -16.56 55.06
CA THR A 975 -12.87 -15.59 55.87
C THR A 975 -13.08 -14.26 55.14
N GLU A 976 -14.13 -13.53 55.52
CA GLU A 976 -14.64 -12.33 54.85
C GLU A 976 -13.69 -11.11 54.84
N PRO A 977 -13.86 -10.17 53.88
CA PRO A 977 -12.99 -8.99 53.75
C PRO A 977 -13.32 -7.90 54.78
N THR A 978 -12.28 -7.30 55.37
CA THR A 978 -12.36 -6.09 56.21
C THR A 978 -11.86 -4.84 55.48
N GLU A 979 -12.29 -3.67 55.96
CA GLU A 979 -12.13 -2.36 55.31
C GLU A 979 -10.66 -1.90 55.13
N PRO A 980 -10.37 -1.02 54.14
CA PRO A 980 -9.03 -0.52 53.88
C PRO A 980 -8.57 0.52 54.93
N THR A 981 -7.33 0.39 55.38
CA THR A 981 -6.67 1.33 56.31
C THR A 981 -5.84 2.39 55.57
N GLU A 982 -5.64 3.55 56.17
CA GLU A 982 -4.88 4.68 55.59
C GLU A 982 -3.37 4.38 55.42
N PRO A 983 -2.70 4.96 54.39
CA PRO A 983 -1.26 4.81 54.19
C PRO A 983 -0.44 5.71 55.13
N THR A 984 0.59 5.15 55.76
CA THR A 984 1.56 5.89 56.60
C THR A 984 2.65 6.59 55.80
N GLU A 985 3.14 7.73 56.31
CA GLU A 985 4.18 8.56 55.68
C GLU A 985 5.54 7.86 55.52
N PRO A 986 6.30 8.14 54.44
CA PRO A 986 7.72 7.78 54.33
C PRO A 986 8.64 8.76 55.07
N THR A 987 9.82 8.28 55.46
CA THR A 987 10.80 9.01 56.29
C THR A 987 11.56 10.12 55.56
N LYS A 988 12.19 10.99 56.36
CA LYS A 988 12.74 12.29 55.97
C LYS A 988 14.27 12.24 55.83
N THR A 989 14.82 12.79 54.75
CA THR A 989 16.22 13.17 54.60
C THR A 989 16.34 14.60 54.06
N ASP A 990 17.51 15.23 54.29
CA ASP A 990 17.62 16.69 54.44
C ASP A 990 17.51 17.52 53.15
N ARG A 991 17.10 18.79 53.32
CA ARG A 991 17.23 19.87 52.34
C ARG A 991 17.76 21.14 53.00
N ILE A 992 18.71 21.80 52.34
CA ILE A 992 19.25 23.12 52.70
C ILE A 992 18.26 24.21 52.19
N PRO A 993 18.09 25.37 52.87
CA PRO A 993 16.85 26.14 52.78
C PRO A 993 16.79 27.17 51.63
N ILE A 994 15.59 27.33 51.08
CA ILE A 994 15.21 28.33 50.06
C ILE A 994 14.89 29.68 50.75
N PRO A 995 15.26 30.84 50.18
CA PRO A 995 14.92 32.16 50.71
C PRO A 995 13.41 32.46 50.71
N LYS A 996 13.00 33.45 51.50
CA LYS A 996 11.58 33.84 51.68
C LYS A 996 11.24 35.11 50.91
N THR A 997 10.20 35.06 50.08
CA THR A 997 9.39 36.23 49.67
C THR A 997 7.91 35.91 49.93
N GLY A 998 7.14 36.87 50.45
CA GLY A 998 5.89 36.54 51.15
C GLY A 998 4.86 37.67 51.30
N GLU A 999 4.91 38.67 50.43
CA GLU A 999 3.88 39.70 50.20
C GLU A 999 3.85 39.95 48.67
N GLU A 1000 2.71 40.07 47.97
CA GLU A 1000 1.31 40.20 48.39
C GLU A 1000 0.37 39.21 47.67
N ARG A 1001 -0.62 38.62 48.37
CA ARG A 1001 -1.92 38.15 47.79
C ARG A 1001 -3.08 38.22 48.80
N LYS A 1002 -3.44 39.43 49.26
CA LYS A 1002 -4.53 39.66 50.25
C LYS A 1002 -5.87 40.16 49.66
N SER A 1003 -6.15 39.90 48.37
CA SER A 1003 -7.32 40.49 47.68
C SER A 1003 -8.45 39.52 47.32
N TYR A 1004 -8.18 38.23 47.08
CA TYR A 1004 -9.20 37.29 46.55
C TYR A 1004 -10.01 36.52 47.61
N LEU A 1005 -9.45 36.27 48.80
CA LEU A 1005 -10.14 35.53 49.87
C LEU A 1005 -11.31 36.31 50.50
N ILE A 1006 -11.38 37.63 50.32
CA ILE A 1006 -12.48 38.45 50.85
C ILE A 1006 -13.73 38.36 49.95
N LEU A 1007 -13.58 38.26 48.63
CA LEU A 1007 -14.74 38.16 47.72
C LEU A 1007 -15.50 36.83 47.87
N LEU A 1008 -14.78 35.72 48.05
CA LEU A 1008 -15.38 34.40 48.29
C LEU A 1008 -16.10 34.30 49.65
N ALA A 1009 -15.63 35.01 50.67
CA ALA A 1009 -16.33 35.09 51.96
C ALA A 1009 -17.64 35.89 51.86
N VAL A 1010 -17.67 36.95 51.03
CA VAL A 1010 -18.86 37.80 50.85
C VAL A 1010 -19.94 37.10 50.01
N SER A 1011 -19.57 36.34 48.96
CA SER A 1011 -20.55 35.65 48.11
C SER A 1011 -21.33 34.57 48.87
N MET A 1012 -20.66 33.78 49.73
CA MET A 1012 -21.32 32.78 50.57
C MET A 1012 -22.27 33.41 51.61
N LEU A 1013 -21.95 34.60 52.13
CA LEU A 1013 -22.81 35.30 53.09
C LEU A 1013 -24.14 35.74 52.46
N CYS A 1014 -24.11 36.20 51.20
CA CYS A 1014 -25.31 36.65 50.47
C CYS A 1014 -26.31 35.52 50.21
N VAL A 1015 -25.86 34.29 49.94
CA VAL A 1015 -26.74 33.12 49.77
C VAL A 1015 -27.40 32.73 51.10
N GLY A 1016 -26.67 32.83 52.22
CA GLY A 1016 -27.20 32.55 53.56
C GLY A 1016 -28.35 33.49 53.98
N VAL A 1017 -28.23 34.79 53.69
CA VAL A 1017 -29.26 35.80 54.06
C VAL A 1017 -30.56 35.65 53.25
N GLY A 1018 -30.47 35.19 51.99
CA GLY A 1018 -31.64 34.90 51.15
C GLY A 1018 -32.54 33.79 51.72
N LEU A 1019 -31.95 32.76 52.33
CA LEU A 1019 -32.71 31.63 52.90
C LEU A 1019 -33.32 31.92 54.28
N ILE A 1020 -32.78 32.88 55.03
CA ILE A 1020 -33.30 33.27 56.35
C ILE A 1020 -34.52 34.20 56.21
N THR A 1021 -34.51 35.10 55.24
CA THR A 1021 -35.62 36.05 55.00
C THR A 1021 -36.91 35.38 54.50
N ALA A 1022 -36.83 34.18 53.91
CA ALA A 1022 -38.00 33.40 53.50
C ALA A 1022 -38.76 32.74 54.68
N LYS A 1023 -38.18 32.65 55.88
CA LYS A 1023 -38.74 31.85 57.01
C LYS A 1023 -39.36 32.64 58.16
N ARG A 1024 -39.30 33.98 58.15
CA ARG A 1024 -40.08 34.87 59.05
C ARG A 1024 -41.10 35.74 58.31
N LYS A 1025 -41.95 35.05 57.53
CA LYS A 1025 -43.34 35.50 57.28
C LYS A 1025 -44.38 34.49 57.77
N LYS A 1026 -44.02 33.76 58.83
CA LYS A 1026 -44.92 33.23 59.86
C LYS A 1026 -44.28 33.58 61.21
N GLN A 1027 -44.88 34.55 61.90
CA GLN A 1027 -44.30 35.32 63.02
C GLN A 1027 -43.05 36.10 62.57
#